data_AF-A0A1H3UQR4-F1
#
_entry.id   AF-A0A1H3UQR4-F1
#
_cell.length_a   1.000
_cell.length_b   1.000
_cell.length_c   1.000
_cell.angle_alpha   90.00
_cell.angle_beta   90.00
_cell.angle_gamma   90.00
#
_symmetry.space_group_name_H-M   'P 1'
#
loop_
_entity.id
_entity.type
_entity.pdbx_description
1 polymer ?
#
loop_
_entity_poly.entity_id
_entity_poly.type
_entity_poly.pdbx_seq_one_letter_code
_entity_poly.pdbx_strand_id
1 'polypeptide(L)'
;MANEEVLNSDLLRARMMELEYGEVTIEEVKRIYIEETGKAPPGNITIYRSDDFKEELRKGEHYSGFDGTVIHFYDERQGINQMYMITRGSESSEKDSGKPLDWAYNAIGIATGQNDSQYADAERFDQIVTAEIEQKTKKSEIPMKKIGLGHSLGGNLIVMLKLITGQYDMVYAINPAPPSVYQLAYIDRQFQRQLSEKFNLNLGDDFNAIYDIDHDELIAFGEAYYKNKIDETTIQRLIMAEDVLYALSIARGFMNIGVGDPVNSIEGFDGLRGVTEQIPASFLKQLQLYLAQYADDYNENGFNGFIRALTGFRPELLDSFFQFAVLYITKGYSKETFINGAKLSWDYHTNIFPMLYDMAKKIPEALKFVSFLLENLPPVLEEFVTAGILTTEEKDIILHELQAIKDNLQMLLVSLALTSDYRNRHLAMNSIKEYYLEIKKSFENIKTNFQPVLDAFGESAEAHSLAHVIEVLGKADGTDVYRMYDERKDMYLVKTPEEAGISLDPAALIRLQRNPLAAFLTGDIHDGKPIKVNISSAVRIYRKGLETCEQLRRELKIIKTMYEHEYLDDYDERKRKLRAKINDMEQSPGYYQEQFLGRFPADAQQVNLIKKIVVHEDIPAFPSSIEMYFEEAVFAHYEKEIEKTWELIEAIKLSIEVFFDKEKEISKLFTVSY
;
A
#
# COMPACT_ATOMS: atom_id res chain seq x y z
N MET A 1 1.70 28.56 21.61
CA MET A 1 2.27 27.22 21.40
C MET A 1 2.39 27.03 19.90
N ALA A 2 3.52 26.52 19.40
CA ALA A 2 3.70 26.34 17.95
C ALA A 2 2.87 25.13 17.49
N ASN A 3 2.21 25.24 16.33
CA ASN A 3 1.47 24.14 15.69
C ASN A 3 2.50 23.16 15.06
N GLU A 4 3.29 22.49 15.91
CA GLU A 4 4.35 21.54 15.54
C GLU A 4 3.75 20.30 14.88
N GLU A 5 4.39 19.78 13.84
CA GLU A 5 3.85 18.67 13.04
C GLU A 5 3.64 17.42 13.90
N VAL A 6 2.44 16.86 13.81
CA VAL A 6 2.08 15.58 14.42
C VAL A 6 2.86 14.43 13.76
N LEU A 7 2.91 14.39 12.42
CA LEU A 7 3.67 13.38 11.68
C LEU A 7 5.07 13.92 11.39
N ASN A 8 5.98 13.78 12.35
CA ASN A 8 7.25 14.52 12.41
C ASN A 8 8.51 13.76 11.97
N SER A 9 8.39 12.50 11.56
CA SER A 9 9.51 11.71 11.01
C SER A 9 9.16 11.13 9.65
N ASP A 10 10.17 10.89 8.83
CA ASP A 10 9.97 10.32 7.49
C ASP A 10 9.43 8.90 7.55
N LEU A 11 9.86 8.10 8.54
CA LEU A 11 9.34 6.75 8.76
C LEU A 11 7.84 6.78 9.11
N LEU A 12 7.43 7.67 10.02
CA LEU A 12 6.03 7.84 10.38
C LEU A 12 5.20 8.29 9.16
N ARG A 13 5.70 9.25 8.37
CA ARG A 13 5.02 9.70 7.14
C ARG A 13 4.94 8.59 6.09
N ALA A 14 6.01 7.82 5.89
CA ALA A 14 6.05 6.71 4.94
C ALA A 14 5.03 5.63 5.30
N ARG A 15 4.96 5.24 6.58
CA ARG A 15 3.94 4.29 7.08
C ARG A 15 2.51 4.83 6.92
N MET A 16 2.29 6.13 7.10
CA MET A 16 0.98 6.75 6.85
C MET A 16 0.61 6.74 5.36
N MET A 17 1.57 7.03 4.46
CA MET A 17 1.36 6.92 3.01
C MET A 17 1.07 5.47 2.58
N GLU A 18 1.71 4.48 3.22
CA GLU A 18 1.48 3.05 2.94
C GLU A 18 0.05 2.60 3.29
N LEU A 19 -0.64 3.27 4.21
CA LEU A 19 -2.05 2.98 4.50
C LEU A 19 -2.96 3.23 3.29
N GLU A 20 -2.60 4.17 2.41
CA GLU A 20 -3.37 4.54 1.22
C GLU A 20 -3.42 3.40 0.18
N TYR A 21 -2.47 2.48 0.23
CA TYR A 21 -2.45 1.26 -0.59
C TYR A 21 -3.30 0.12 0.01
N GLY A 22 -4.03 0.41 1.09
CA GLY A 22 -4.97 -0.50 1.74
C GLY A 22 -6.18 0.27 2.23
N GLU A 23 -6.49 0.15 3.53
CA GLU A 23 -7.58 0.90 4.14
C GLU A 23 -7.05 1.84 5.24
N VAL A 24 -7.30 3.14 5.10
CA VAL A 24 -6.90 4.15 6.08
C VAL A 24 -7.95 4.29 7.19
N THR A 25 -7.78 3.63 8.34
CA THR A 25 -8.70 3.72 9.48
C THR A 25 -8.09 4.49 10.66
N ILE A 26 -8.94 5.04 11.53
CA ILE A 26 -8.48 5.77 12.74
C ILE A 26 -7.63 4.85 13.63
N GLU A 27 -8.02 3.57 13.76
CA GLU A 27 -7.28 2.60 14.57
C GLU A 27 -5.89 2.30 14.01
N GLU A 28 -5.76 2.21 12.69
CA GLU A 28 -4.44 2.02 12.04
C GLU A 28 -3.55 3.25 12.19
N VAL A 29 -4.10 4.46 12.03
CA VAL A 29 -3.38 5.72 12.27
C VAL A 29 -2.90 5.80 13.72
N LYS A 30 -3.77 5.49 14.69
CA LYS A 30 -3.39 5.44 16.11
C LYS A 30 -2.30 4.40 16.37
N ARG A 31 -2.45 3.20 15.80
CA ARG A 31 -1.49 2.09 15.95
C ARG A 31 -0.11 2.51 15.46
N ILE A 32 0.00 2.97 14.22
CA ILE A 32 1.26 3.41 13.63
C ILE A 32 1.86 4.56 14.46
N TYR A 33 1.07 5.57 14.81
CA TYR A 33 1.58 6.69 15.61
C TYR A 33 2.15 6.21 16.95
N ILE A 34 1.47 5.30 17.64
CA ILE A 34 1.94 4.76 18.92
C ILE A 34 3.20 3.92 18.72
N GLU A 35 3.23 3.04 17.72
CA GLU A 35 4.39 2.20 17.40
C GLU A 35 5.65 3.03 17.12
N GLU A 36 5.50 4.11 16.34
CA GLU A 36 6.64 4.94 15.94
C GLU A 36 7.06 5.98 16.99
N THR A 37 6.13 6.48 17.81
CA THR A 37 6.43 7.59 18.75
C THR A 37 6.50 7.18 20.22
N GLY A 38 5.96 6.00 20.55
CA GLY A 38 5.71 5.59 21.93
C GLY A 38 4.73 6.51 22.67
N LYS A 39 3.85 7.23 21.97
CA LYS A 39 2.88 8.19 22.56
C LYS A 39 1.52 8.03 21.91
N ALA A 40 0.45 8.43 22.61
CA ALA A 40 -0.87 8.53 22.00
C ALA A 40 -0.85 9.67 20.98
N PRO A 41 -1.53 9.53 19.82
CA PRO A 41 -1.69 10.64 18.91
C PRO A 41 -2.43 11.78 19.60
N PRO A 42 -2.05 13.03 19.32
CA PRO A 42 -2.70 14.17 19.94
C PRO A 42 -4.08 14.41 19.33
N GLY A 43 -5.00 14.88 20.16
CA GLY A 43 -6.30 15.36 19.70
C GLY A 43 -7.25 14.31 19.14
N ASN A 44 -8.31 14.82 18.53
CA ASN A 44 -9.28 14.03 17.79
C ASN A 44 -8.76 13.82 16.36
N ILE A 45 -8.88 12.59 15.88
CA ILE A 45 -8.54 12.20 14.51
C ILE A 45 -9.83 12.07 13.71
N THR A 46 -9.92 12.76 12.58
CA THR A 46 -11.00 12.57 11.59
C THR A 46 -10.38 12.17 10.26
N ILE A 47 -10.99 11.22 9.57
CA ILE A 47 -10.55 10.74 8.26
C ILE A 47 -11.62 11.07 7.24
N TYR A 48 -11.19 11.61 6.10
CA TYR A 48 -12.02 11.87 4.93
C TYR A 48 -11.41 11.11 3.76
N ARG A 49 -12.17 10.23 3.11
CA ARG A 49 -11.68 9.50 1.92
C ARG A 49 -12.34 10.07 0.68
N SER A 50 -11.62 10.14 -0.44
CA SER A 50 -12.18 10.57 -1.74
C SER A 50 -13.45 9.78 -2.10
N ASP A 51 -13.46 8.51 -1.71
CA ASP A 51 -14.57 7.58 -1.88
C ASP A 51 -15.87 8.01 -1.17
N ASP A 52 -15.78 8.81 -0.10
CA ASP A 52 -16.93 9.37 0.62
C ASP A 52 -17.59 10.52 -0.15
N PHE A 53 -16.90 11.08 -1.16
CA PHE A 53 -17.32 12.24 -1.96
C PHE A 53 -17.52 11.88 -3.43
N LYS A 54 -17.84 10.62 -3.74
CA LYS A 54 -18.01 10.14 -5.13
C LYS A 54 -19.02 10.97 -5.92
N GLU A 55 -20.13 11.37 -5.32
CA GLU A 55 -21.18 12.14 -6.02
C GLU A 55 -20.73 13.57 -6.34
N GLU A 56 -19.85 14.13 -5.51
CA GLU A 56 -19.23 15.42 -5.73
C GLU A 56 -18.13 15.29 -6.78
N LEU A 57 -17.20 14.35 -6.63
CA LEU A 57 -16.06 14.17 -7.53
C LEU A 57 -16.48 13.69 -8.93
N ARG A 58 -17.41 12.73 -9.02
CA ARG A 58 -17.81 12.05 -10.27
C ARG A 58 -18.94 12.72 -11.05
N LYS A 59 -19.12 14.04 -10.96
CA LYS A 59 -20.12 14.74 -11.78
C LYS A 59 -19.71 14.80 -13.26
N GLY A 60 -20.06 13.77 -14.03
CA GLY A 60 -19.85 13.67 -15.48
C GLY A 60 -19.37 12.29 -15.92
N GLU A 61 -19.02 12.12 -17.19
CA GLU A 61 -18.44 10.88 -17.74
C GLU A 61 -16.93 10.69 -17.43
N HIS A 62 -16.34 11.58 -16.61
CA HIS A 62 -14.91 11.62 -16.34
C HIS A 62 -14.62 11.53 -14.84
N TYR A 63 -14.43 10.32 -14.33
CA TYR A 63 -13.74 10.08 -13.06
C TYR A 63 -12.33 9.59 -13.41
N SER A 64 -11.30 10.24 -12.89
CA SER A 64 -9.91 9.95 -13.28
C SER A 64 -9.34 8.66 -12.67
N GLY A 65 -10.07 8.01 -11.76
CA GLY A 65 -9.52 6.98 -10.88
C GLY A 65 -8.75 7.54 -9.69
N PHE A 66 -8.87 8.84 -9.37
CA PHE A 66 -8.19 9.46 -8.24
C PHE A 66 -8.60 8.81 -6.91
N ASP A 67 -7.59 8.49 -6.10
CA ASP A 67 -7.73 7.96 -4.75
C ASP A 67 -6.85 8.77 -3.79
N GLY A 68 -7.40 9.07 -2.63
CA GLY A 68 -6.78 10.00 -1.70
C GLY A 68 -7.54 10.09 -0.38
N THR A 69 -6.78 10.30 0.70
CA THR A 69 -7.29 10.41 2.06
C THR A 69 -6.77 11.67 2.74
N VAL A 70 -7.63 12.32 3.52
CA VAL A 70 -7.22 13.39 4.44
C VAL A 70 -7.34 12.89 5.87
N ILE A 71 -6.24 13.01 6.63
CA ILE A 71 -6.21 12.80 8.08
C ILE A 71 -6.16 14.17 8.75
N HIS A 72 -7.19 14.51 9.52
CA HIS A 72 -7.27 15.75 10.29
C HIS A 72 -7.02 15.48 11.77
N PHE A 73 -5.96 16.09 12.32
CA PHE A 73 -5.67 16.12 13.75
C PHE A 73 -6.12 17.46 14.34
N TYR A 74 -6.94 17.40 15.39
CA TYR A 74 -7.44 18.60 16.06
C TYR A 74 -7.41 18.50 17.59
N ASP A 75 -6.69 19.42 18.23
CA ASP A 75 -6.69 19.64 19.68
C ASP A 75 -6.50 21.11 20.00
N GLU A 76 -7.59 21.78 20.38
CA GLU A 76 -7.55 23.20 20.71
C GLU A 76 -6.67 23.52 21.94
N ARG A 77 -6.58 22.60 22.91
CA ARG A 77 -5.78 22.81 24.12
C ARG A 77 -4.29 22.68 23.85
N GLN A 78 -3.92 21.78 22.94
CA GLN A 78 -2.53 21.57 22.52
C GLN A 78 -2.12 22.50 21.37
N GLY A 79 -3.06 23.27 20.80
CA GLY A 79 -2.77 24.20 19.70
C GLY A 79 -2.65 23.51 18.34
N ILE A 80 -3.32 22.36 18.16
CA ILE A 80 -3.20 21.50 16.98
C ILE A 80 -4.43 21.67 16.09
N ASN A 81 -4.18 22.06 14.84
CA ASN A 81 -5.15 22.02 13.74
C ASN A 81 -4.37 21.72 12.47
N GLN A 82 -4.31 20.44 12.08
CA GLN A 82 -3.44 19.97 11.00
C GLN A 82 -4.19 19.02 10.08
N MET A 83 -4.13 19.32 8.78
CA MET A 83 -4.72 18.52 7.71
C MET A 83 -3.59 17.87 6.93
N TYR A 84 -3.54 16.54 6.93
CA TYR A 84 -2.60 15.76 6.12
C TYR A 84 -3.35 15.15 4.94
N MET A 85 -3.14 15.67 3.73
CA MET A 85 -3.68 15.06 2.52
C MET A 85 -2.68 14.06 1.95
N ILE A 86 -3.10 12.81 1.82
CA ILE A 86 -2.36 11.71 1.24
C ILE A 86 -2.97 11.42 -0.13
N THR A 87 -2.19 11.59 -1.19
CA THR A 87 -2.60 11.20 -2.56
C THR A 87 -1.95 9.87 -2.92
N ARG A 88 -2.76 8.91 -3.40
CA ARG A 88 -2.26 7.58 -3.77
C ARG A 88 -1.43 7.63 -5.05
N GLY A 89 -0.32 6.90 -5.07
CA GLY A 89 0.44 6.65 -6.30
C GLY A 89 -0.06 5.42 -7.05
N SER A 90 0.56 5.11 -8.18
CA SER A 90 0.27 3.88 -8.94
C SER A 90 0.85 2.65 -8.25
N GLU A 91 0.18 1.49 -8.34
CA GLU A 91 0.71 0.22 -7.84
C GLU A 91 1.54 -0.50 -8.91
N SER A 92 2.59 -1.21 -8.48
CA SER A 92 3.44 -2.05 -9.33
C SER A 92 2.73 -3.32 -9.84
N SER A 93 1.58 -3.67 -9.26
CA SER A 93 0.75 -4.78 -9.71
C SER A 93 -0.73 -4.54 -9.39
N GLU A 94 -1.53 -4.16 -10.39
CA GLU A 94 -2.91 -4.63 -10.40
C GLU A 94 -2.85 -6.16 -10.56
N LYS A 95 -3.13 -6.87 -9.47
CA LYS A 95 -3.18 -8.34 -9.44
C LYS A 95 -3.94 -8.85 -10.67
N ASP A 96 -3.32 -9.80 -11.38
CA ASP A 96 -3.84 -10.60 -12.50
C ASP A 96 -3.57 -10.18 -13.95
N SER A 97 -2.56 -9.35 -14.24
CA SER A 97 -2.39 -8.91 -15.64
C SER A 97 -1.02 -9.12 -16.30
N GLY A 98 0.04 -9.44 -15.56
CA GLY A 98 1.39 -9.55 -16.17
C GLY A 98 1.78 -8.29 -16.96
N LYS A 99 1.20 -7.14 -16.59
CA LYS A 99 1.43 -5.84 -17.21
C LYS A 99 2.86 -5.36 -16.92
N PRO A 100 3.50 -4.63 -17.84
CA PRO A 100 4.65 -3.83 -17.50
C PRO A 100 4.22 -2.76 -16.50
N LEU A 101 5.14 -2.40 -15.63
CA LEU A 101 4.93 -1.56 -14.46
C LEU A 101 4.13 -0.28 -14.79
N ASP A 102 2.91 -0.15 -14.25
CA ASP A 102 2.00 0.99 -14.49
C ASP A 102 2.66 2.35 -14.21
N TRP A 103 3.68 2.39 -13.32
CA TRP A 103 4.47 3.59 -13.06
C TRP A 103 5.23 4.10 -14.30
N ALA A 104 5.70 3.22 -15.20
CA ALA A 104 6.42 3.63 -16.40
C ALA A 104 5.48 4.31 -17.39
N TYR A 105 4.28 3.76 -17.57
CA TYR A 105 3.24 4.36 -18.39
C TYR A 105 2.79 5.71 -17.82
N ASN A 106 2.65 5.82 -16.50
CA ASN A 106 2.28 7.08 -15.84
C ASN A 106 3.40 8.12 -15.88
N ALA A 107 4.66 7.71 -15.70
CA ALA A 107 5.82 8.60 -15.87
C ALA A 107 5.91 9.13 -17.32
N ILE A 108 5.65 8.27 -18.30
CA ILE A 108 5.56 8.63 -19.72
C ILE A 108 4.39 9.59 -19.99
N GLY A 109 3.22 9.37 -19.38
CA GLY A 109 2.07 10.26 -19.48
C GLY A 109 2.28 11.63 -18.82
N ILE A 110 3.00 11.67 -17.69
CA ILE A 110 3.43 12.92 -17.04
C ILE A 110 4.43 13.68 -17.92
N ALA A 111 5.40 12.97 -18.52
CA ALA A 111 6.39 13.58 -19.40
C ALA A 111 5.77 14.23 -20.65
N THR A 112 4.64 13.72 -21.15
CA THR A 112 3.93 14.30 -22.31
C THR A 112 2.82 15.30 -21.93
N GLY A 113 2.45 15.42 -20.66
CA GLY A 113 1.53 16.45 -20.17
C GLY A 113 0.09 16.35 -20.71
N GLN A 114 -0.37 15.15 -21.11
CA GLN A 114 -1.65 14.99 -21.83
C GLN A 114 -2.87 14.65 -20.95
N ASN A 115 -2.77 14.71 -19.61
CA ASN A 115 -3.90 14.41 -18.74
C ASN A 115 -3.86 15.23 -17.44
N ASP A 116 -4.91 16.03 -17.18
CA ASP A 116 -5.12 16.83 -15.97
C ASP A 116 -6.17 16.26 -15.02
N SER A 117 -6.88 15.20 -15.41
CA SER A 117 -8.06 14.71 -14.69
C SER A 117 -7.76 14.30 -13.25
N GLN A 118 -6.63 13.61 -12.99
CA GLN A 118 -6.23 13.26 -11.61
C GLN A 118 -5.86 14.48 -10.77
N TYR A 119 -5.25 15.50 -11.38
CA TYR A 119 -4.97 16.76 -10.68
C TYR A 119 -6.26 17.50 -10.33
N ALA A 120 -7.19 17.61 -11.27
CA ALA A 120 -8.47 18.29 -11.07
C ALA A 120 -9.31 17.61 -9.97
N ASP A 121 -9.36 16.28 -9.96
CA ASP A 121 -10.06 15.52 -8.92
C ASP A 121 -9.38 15.68 -7.54
N ALA A 122 -8.04 15.68 -7.50
CA ALA A 122 -7.29 15.92 -6.27
C ALA A 122 -7.50 17.34 -5.72
N GLU A 123 -7.42 18.37 -6.58
CA GLU A 123 -7.67 19.77 -6.21
C GLU A 123 -9.10 19.94 -5.69
N ARG A 124 -10.07 19.31 -6.34
CA ARG A 124 -11.46 19.38 -5.94
C ARG A 124 -11.72 18.69 -4.61
N PHE A 125 -11.12 17.52 -4.39
CA PHE A 125 -11.19 16.82 -3.12
C PHE A 125 -10.59 17.66 -1.98
N ASP A 126 -9.40 18.25 -2.20
CA ASP A 126 -8.76 19.17 -1.26
C ASP A 126 -9.67 20.35 -0.89
N GLN A 127 -10.30 20.99 -1.88
CA GLN A 127 -11.20 22.13 -1.67
C GLN A 127 -12.43 21.74 -0.83
N ILE A 128 -13.05 20.58 -1.12
CA ILE A 128 -14.23 20.09 -0.40
C ILE A 128 -13.89 19.82 1.06
N VAL A 129 -12.83 19.04 1.31
CA VAL A 129 -12.44 18.65 2.67
C VAL A 129 -11.94 19.86 3.46
N THR A 130 -11.18 20.76 2.83
CA THR A 130 -10.76 22.03 3.45
C THR A 130 -11.96 22.81 3.94
N ALA A 131 -12.97 23.01 3.09
CA ALA A 131 -14.18 23.75 3.47
C ALA A 131 -14.95 23.08 4.61
N GLU A 132 -15.01 21.74 4.63
CA GLU A 132 -15.66 20.99 5.70
C GLU A 132 -14.91 21.14 7.05
N ILE A 133 -13.58 21.04 7.04
CA ILE A 133 -12.75 21.22 8.23
C ILE A 133 -12.84 22.67 8.74
N GLU A 134 -12.73 23.67 7.86
CA GLU A 134 -12.86 25.08 8.22
C GLU A 134 -14.24 25.38 8.83
N GLN A 135 -15.30 24.77 8.30
CA GLN A 135 -16.64 24.92 8.88
C GLN A 135 -16.71 24.33 10.29
N LYS A 136 -16.16 23.13 10.50
CA LYS A 136 -16.12 22.46 11.82
C LYS A 136 -15.23 23.20 12.82
N THR A 137 -14.16 23.84 12.36
CA THR A 137 -13.16 24.54 13.19
C THR A 137 -13.34 26.06 13.20
N LYS A 138 -14.41 26.60 12.63
CA LYS A 138 -14.65 28.05 12.44
C LYS A 138 -14.51 28.93 13.70
N LYS A 139 -14.70 28.34 14.88
CA LYS A 139 -14.59 29.06 16.17
C LYS A 139 -13.18 29.00 16.77
N SER A 140 -12.29 28.19 16.21
CA SER A 140 -10.92 28.04 16.65
C SER A 140 -10.09 29.24 16.19
N GLU A 141 -9.22 29.73 17.08
CA GLU A 141 -8.22 30.74 16.73
C GLU A 141 -6.95 30.12 16.13
N ILE A 142 -6.87 28.79 16.06
CA ILE A 142 -5.70 28.05 15.55
C ILE A 142 -5.85 27.90 14.03
N PRO A 143 -4.98 28.53 13.22
CA PRO A 143 -5.02 28.36 11.78
C PRO A 143 -4.73 26.91 11.42
N MET A 144 -5.46 26.39 10.43
CA MET A 144 -5.21 25.05 9.91
C MET A 144 -3.87 25.04 9.16
N LYS A 145 -2.99 24.12 9.55
CA LYS A 145 -1.76 23.82 8.80
C LYS A 145 -2.06 22.71 7.80
N LYS A 146 -1.89 22.98 6.50
CA LYS A 146 -2.11 22.01 5.41
C LYS A 146 -0.80 21.36 5.01
N ILE A 147 -0.74 20.04 5.12
CA ILE A 147 0.45 19.23 4.85
C ILE A 147 0.10 18.20 3.78
N GLY A 148 0.91 18.13 2.74
CA GLY A 148 0.74 17.20 1.64
C GLY A 148 1.69 16.03 1.76
N LEU A 149 1.19 14.82 1.58
CA LEU A 149 1.95 13.57 1.60
C LEU A 149 1.69 12.83 0.28
N GLY A 150 2.74 12.32 -0.37
CA GLY A 150 2.56 11.56 -1.60
C GLY A 150 3.74 10.66 -1.94
N HIS A 151 3.44 9.52 -2.54
CA HIS A 151 4.43 8.57 -3.05
C HIS A 151 4.24 8.40 -4.56
N SER A 152 5.32 8.22 -5.34
CA SER A 152 5.25 7.95 -6.78
C SER A 152 4.42 9.01 -7.54
N LEU A 153 3.39 8.61 -8.29
CA LEU A 153 2.42 9.51 -8.93
C LEU A 153 1.68 10.41 -7.93
N GLY A 154 1.36 9.92 -6.72
CA GLY A 154 0.78 10.75 -5.67
C GLY A 154 1.74 11.87 -5.26
N GLY A 155 3.04 11.57 -5.20
CA GLY A 155 4.09 12.56 -5.00
C GLY A 155 4.08 13.67 -6.05
N ASN A 156 3.87 13.32 -7.33
CA ASN A 156 3.69 14.29 -8.41
C ASN A 156 2.47 15.20 -8.17
N LEU A 157 1.31 14.60 -7.89
CA LEU A 157 0.04 15.33 -7.69
C LEU A 157 0.14 16.34 -6.54
N ILE A 158 0.68 15.92 -5.40
CA ILE A 158 0.75 16.79 -4.21
C ILE A 158 1.76 17.93 -4.38
N VAL A 159 2.87 17.69 -5.10
CA VAL A 159 3.82 18.73 -5.48
C VAL A 159 3.15 19.72 -6.44
N MET A 160 2.45 19.24 -7.48
CA MET A 160 1.71 20.12 -8.39
C MET A 160 0.67 20.98 -7.67
N LEU A 161 -0.11 20.40 -6.75
CA LEU A 161 -1.07 21.15 -5.94
C LEU A 161 -0.39 22.30 -5.18
N LYS A 162 0.76 22.04 -4.56
CA LYS A 162 1.56 23.09 -3.91
C LYS A 162 2.05 24.15 -4.91
N LEU A 163 2.56 23.76 -6.07
CA LEU A 163 3.10 24.67 -7.08
C LEU A 163 2.02 25.60 -7.68
N ILE A 164 0.84 25.06 -7.96
CA ILE A 164 -0.23 25.77 -8.68
C ILE A 164 -1.10 26.57 -7.70
N THR A 165 -1.50 25.98 -6.58
CA THR A 165 -2.44 26.60 -5.65
C THR A 165 -1.76 27.44 -4.57
N GLY A 166 -0.52 27.09 -4.20
CA GLY A 166 0.20 27.70 -3.08
C GLY A 166 -0.39 27.41 -1.70
N GLN A 167 -1.38 26.50 -1.57
CA GLN A 167 -2.18 26.34 -0.33
C GLN A 167 -1.59 25.40 0.73
N TYR A 168 -0.53 24.66 0.41
CA TYR A 168 0.10 23.73 1.35
C TYR A 168 1.24 24.41 2.10
N ASP A 169 1.30 24.27 3.42
CA ASP A 169 2.41 24.78 4.22
C ASP A 169 3.68 23.94 4.02
N MET A 170 3.52 22.62 3.97
CA MET A 170 4.60 21.65 3.73
C MET A 170 4.13 20.52 2.82
N VAL A 171 5.03 20.00 1.99
CA VAL A 171 4.83 18.79 1.19
C VAL A 171 5.99 17.84 1.46
N TYR A 172 5.67 16.58 1.74
CA TYR A 172 6.61 15.48 1.86
C TYR A 172 6.31 14.45 0.78
N ALA A 173 7.27 14.21 -0.09
CA ALA A 173 7.11 13.34 -1.24
C ALA A 173 8.17 12.24 -1.25
N ILE A 174 7.77 10.98 -1.33
CA ILE A 174 8.66 9.82 -1.33
C ILE A 174 8.72 9.22 -2.73
N ASN A 175 9.94 9.03 -3.26
CA ASN A 175 10.18 8.61 -4.64
C ASN A 175 9.18 9.23 -5.64
N PRO A 176 8.97 10.57 -5.61
CA PRO A 176 7.92 11.17 -6.42
C PRO A 176 8.30 11.15 -7.90
N ALA A 177 7.32 10.96 -8.77
CA ALA A 177 7.46 11.44 -10.15
C ALA A 177 7.59 12.98 -10.11
N PRO A 178 8.69 13.58 -10.59
CA PRO A 178 8.80 15.03 -10.59
C PRO A 178 7.72 15.65 -11.48
N PRO A 179 7.30 16.90 -11.22
CA PRO A 179 6.44 17.61 -12.16
C PRO A 179 7.18 17.92 -13.46
N SER A 180 6.51 17.77 -14.60
CA SER A 180 7.06 18.16 -15.90
C SER A 180 6.59 19.57 -16.31
N VAL A 181 7.44 20.29 -17.03
CA VAL A 181 7.08 21.60 -17.63
C VAL A 181 5.89 21.49 -18.59
N TYR A 182 5.76 20.36 -19.29
CA TYR A 182 4.66 20.09 -20.21
C TYR A 182 3.34 19.97 -19.46
N GLN A 183 3.32 19.16 -18.40
CA GLN A 183 2.16 18.98 -17.54
C GLN A 183 1.74 20.31 -16.89
N LEU A 184 2.68 21.07 -16.35
CA LEU A 184 2.38 22.36 -15.74
C LEU A 184 1.91 23.41 -16.76
N ALA A 185 2.46 23.42 -17.98
CA ALA A 185 1.97 24.30 -19.05
C ALA A 185 0.56 23.94 -19.52
N TYR A 186 0.15 22.69 -19.37
CA TYR A 186 -1.21 22.25 -19.67
C TYR A 186 -2.21 22.65 -18.56
N ILE A 187 -1.81 22.48 -17.29
CA ILE A 187 -2.71 22.64 -16.13
C ILE A 187 -2.73 24.09 -15.60
N ASP A 188 -1.57 24.71 -15.41
CA ASP A 188 -1.45 26.06 -14.87
C ASP A 188 -1.58 27.11 -15.98
N ARG A 189 -2.80 27.62 -16.16
CA ARG A 189 -3.10 28.67 -17.15
C ARG A 189 -2.27 29.94 -16.97
N GLN A 190 -1.84 30.28 -15.75
CA GLN A 190 -0.98 31.45 -15.55
C GLN A 190 0.44 31.19 -16.07
N PHE A 191 0.97 29.99 -15.79
CA PHE A 191 2.26 29.56 -16.30
C PHE A 191 2.23 29.45 -17.82
N GLN A 192 1.20 28.82 -18.39
CA GLN A 192 0.99 28.72 -19.84
C GLN A 192 1.04 30.08 -20.54
N ARG A 193 0.35 31.09 -19.98
CA ARG A 193 0.35 32.45 -20.54
C ARG A 193 1.74 33.07 -20.52
N GLN A 194 2.45 32.98 -19.40
CA GLN A 194 3.80 33.53 -19.26
C GLN A 194 4.80 32.83 -20.17
N LEU A 195 4.66 31.50 -20.35
CA LEU A 195 5.43 30.71 -21.27
C LEU A 195 5.17 31.13 -22.73
N SER A 196 3.90 31.27 -23.11
CA SER A 196 3.47 31.72 -24.45
C SER A 196 4.03 33.11 -24.79
N GLU A 197 3.99 34.04 -23.82
CA GLU A 197 4.55 35.37 -23.94
C GLU A 197 6.08 35.34 -24.10
N LYS A 198 6.78 34.50 -23.32
CA LYS A 198 8.24 34.40 -23.34
C LYS A 198 8.79 33.87 -24.67
N PHE A 199 8.17 32.82 -25.20
CA PHE A 199 8.64 32.11 -26.40
C PHE A 199 7.87 32.50 -27.67
N ASN A 200 6.95 33.45 -27.59
CA ASN A 200 6.12 33.91 -28.71
C ASN A 200 5.36 32.76 -29.39
N LEU A 201 4.71 31.92 -28.58
CA LEU A 201 3.92 30.77 -28.99
C LEU A 201 2.42 31.01 -28.76
N ASN A 202 1.56 30.26 -29.46
CA ASN A 202 0.12 30.24 -29.21
C ASN A 202 -0.32 28.89 -28.64
N LEU A 203 0.03 28.64 -27.38
CA LEU A 203 -0.26 27.36 -26.71
C LEU A 203 -1.76 27.13 -26.44
N GLY A 204 -2.60 28.17 -26.55
CA GLY A 204 -4.04 28.06 -26.38
C GLY A 204 -4.73 27.39 -27.57
N ASP A 205 -4.26 27.67 -28.80
CA ASP A 205 -4.80 27.08 -30.03
C ASP A 205 -3.97 25.88 -30.52
N ASP A 206 -2.65 25.90 -30.28
CA ASP A 206 -1.74 24.82 -30.65
C ASP A 206 -0.76 24.51 -29.50
N PHE A 207 -1.22 23.64 -28.59
CA PHE A 207 -0.38 23.20 -27.47
C PHE A 207 0.90 22.50 -27.93
N ASN A 208 0.90 21.87 -29.12
CA ASN A 208 2.06 21.12 -29.60
C ASN A 208 3.26 22.03 -29.92
N ALA A 209 3.05 23.33 -30.12
CA ALA A 209 4.13 24.29 -30.33
C ALA A 209 5.12 24.34 -29.14
N ILE A 210 4.74 23.87 -27.95
CA ILE A 210 5.64 23.74 -26.80
C ILE A 210 6.81 22.78 -27.06
N TYR A 211 6.63 21.79 -27.95
CA TYR A 211 7.64 20.79 -28.25
C TYR A 211 8.77 21.29 -29.16
N ASP A 212 8.59 22.48 -29.76
CA ASP A 212 9.57 23.15 -30.61
C ASP A 212 10.55 24.01 -29.81
N ILE A 213 10.28 24.26 -28.52
CA ILE A 213 11.20 24.93 -27.62
C ILE A 213 12.35 23.98 -27.29
N ASP A 214 13.57 24.53 -27.22
CA ASP A 214 14.70 23.81 -26.66
C ASP A 214 14.38 23.30 -25.25
N HIS A 215 14.74 22.06 -24.99
CA HIS A 215 14.29 21.36 -23.80
C HIS A 215 14.90 21.94 -22.51
N ASP A 216 16.18 22.29 -22.54
CA ASP A 216 16.89 22.88 -21.41
C ASP A 216 16.37 24.29 -21.13
N GLU A 217 16.10 25.08 -22.18
CA GLU A 217 15.50 26.41 -22.04
C GLU A 217 14.10 26.36 -21.41
N LEU A 218 13.30 25.36 -21.79
CA LEU A 218 11.95 25.18 -21.26
C LEU A 218 11.98 24.78 -19.77
N ILE A 219 12.84 23.83 -19.38
CA ILE A 219 13.05 23.47 -17.96
C ILE A 219 13.49 24.69 -17.17
N ALA A 220 14.52 25.39 -17.64
CA ALA A 220 15.08 26.54 -16.92
C ALA A 220 14.03 27.64 -16.69
N PHE A 221 13.15 27.87 -17.68
CA PHE A 221 12.03 28.80 -17.51
C PHE A 221 11.02 28.31 -16.46
N GLY A 222 10.62 27.03 -16.52
CA GLY A 222 9.69 26.44 -15.56
C GLY A 222 10.20 26.49 -14.13
N GLU A 223 11.44 26.08 -13.90
CA GLU A 223 12.06 26.12 -12.59
C GLU A 223 12.14 27.56 -12.07
N ALA A 224 12.63 28.50 -12.89
CA ALA A 224 12.68 29.90 -12.49
C ALA A 224 11.30 30.47 -12.15
N TYR A 225 10.25 30.11 -12.90
CA TYR A 225 8.90 30.58 -12.63
C TYR A 225 8.38 30.11 -11.27
N TYR A 226 8.51 28.82 -10.95
CA TYR A 226 7.98 28.26 -9.70
C TYR A 226 8.86 28.57 -8.48
N LYS A 227 10.19 28.49 -8.61
CA LYS A 227 11.14 28.81 -7.53
C LYS A 227 11.04 30.26 -7.05
N ASN A 228 10.56 31.18 -7.90
CA ASN A 228 10.28 32.57 -7.51
C ASN A 228 8.94 32.76 -6.76
N LYS A 229 8.04 31.78 -6.78
CA LYS A 229 6.71 31.85 -6.18
C LYS A 229 6.58 31.06 -4.88
N ILE A 230 7.41 30.04 -4.72
CA ILE A 230 7.35 29.13 -3.57
C ILE A 230 8.71 29.04 -2.88
N ASP A 231 8.69 28.86 -1.57
CA ASP A 231 9.87 28.46 -0.81
C ASP A 231 10.11 26.97 -1.01
N GLU A 232 11.17 26.60 -1.73
CA GLU A 232 11.50 25.20 -2.04
C GLU A 232 11.75 24.35 -0.80
N THR A 233 12.13 24.94 0.33
CA THR A 233 12.32 24.19 1.58
C THR A 233 11.01 23.63 2.14
N THR A 234 9.87 24.11 1.62
CA THR A 234 8.54 23.58 1.94
C THR A 234 8.14 22.35 1.12
N ILE A 235 8.99 21.91 0.17
CA ILE A 235 8.83 20.66 -0.58
C ILE A 235 10.02 19.77 -0.25
N GLN A 236 9.79 18.79 0.62
CA GLN A 236 10.79 17.83 1.08
C GLN A 236 10.62 16.52 0.30
N ARG A 237 11.70 16.04 -0.30
CA ARG A 237 11.73 14.82 -1.10
C ARG A 237 12.63 13.79 -0.44
N LEU A 238 12.12 12.59 -0.24
CA LEU A 238 12.92 11.42 0.11
C LEU A 238 13.02 10.55 -1.13
N ILE A 239 14.23 10.39 -1.66
CA ILE A 239 14.48 9.71 -2.93
C ILE A 239 15.50 8.61 -2.68
N MET A 240 15.20 7.37 -3.08
CA MET A 240 16.21 6.32 -3.13
C MET A 240 17.08 6.53 -4.37
N ALA A 241 18.40 6.42 -4.27
CA ALA A 241 19.29 6.64 -5.41
C ALA A 241 19.03 5.63 -6.54
N GLU A 242 18.58 4.43 -6.17
CA GLU A 242 18.26 3.33 -7.06
C GLU A 242 16.82 3.40 -7.61
N ASP A 243 16.03 4.39 -7.17
CA ASP A 243 14.65 4.58 -7.61
C ASP A 243 14.58 4.80 -9.14
N VAL A 244 13.67 4.07 -9.77
CA VAL A 244 13.48 4.14 -11.21
C VAL A 244 12.91 5.48 -11.68
N LEU A 245 12.06 6.14 -10.88
CA LEU A 245 11.55 7.47 -11.23
C LEU A 245 12.62 8.54 -11.06
N TYR A 246 13.54 8.37 -10.10
CA TYR A 246 14.73 9.19 -9.99
C TYR A 246 15.65 9.00 -11.20
N ALA A 247 15.85 7.77 -11.67
CA ALA A 247 16.59 7.52 -12.91
C ALA A 247 15.92 8.17 -14.11
N LEU A 248 14.58 8.15 -14.20
CA LEU A 248 13.82 8.79 -15.28
C LEU A 248 13.61 10.30 -15.10
N SER A 249 13.89 10.87 -13.92
CA SER A 249 13.69 12.32 -13.65
C SER A 249 14.56 13.24 -14.50
N ILE A 250 15.62 12.71 -15.11
CA ILE A 250 16.47 13.40 -16.08
C ILE A 250 15.91 13.34 -17.50
N ALA A 251 14.94 12.45 -17.74
CA ALA A 251 14.30 12.36 -19.04
C ALA A 251 13.56 13.66 -19.34
N ARG A 252 13.42 13.93 -20.64
CA ARG A 252 12.93 15.21 -21.17
C ARG A 252 11.67 15.73 -20.47
N GLY A 253 11.83 16.81 -19.70
CA GLY A 253 10.76 17.75 -19.33
C GLY A 253 10.51 17.86 -17.83
N PHE A 254 11.05 16.94 -17.05
CA PHE A 254 10.94 16.98 -15.59
C PHE A 254 11.75 18.13 -15.00
N MET A 255 11.20 18.74 -13.95
CA MET A 255 11.87 19.81 -13.21
C MET A 255 12.37 19.33 -11.86
N ASN A 256 13.49 19.92 -11.42
CA ASN A 256 14.05 19.68 -10.11
C ASN A 256 13.63 20.81 -9.15
N ILE A 257 12.54 20.58 -8.42
CA ILE A 257 11.98 21.53 -7.44
C ILE A 257 11.87 20.83 -6.08
N GLY A 258 12.24 21.56 -5.02
CA GLY A 258 12.23 21.07 -3.64
C GLY A 258 13.57 20.51 -3.20
N VAL A 259 13.69 20.23 -1.91
CA VAL A 259 14.93 19.80 -1.25
C VAL A 259 14.89 18.30 -0.93
N GLY A 260 16.04 17.64 -1.00
CA GLY A 260 16.14 16.20 -0.76
C GLY A 260 17.25 15.58 -1.59
N ASP A 261 18.30 15.10 -0.92
CA ASP A 261 19.38 14.36 -1.58
C ASP A 261 19.01 12.87 -1.67
N PRO A 262 19.39 12.18 -2.77
CA PRO A 262 19.16 10.75 -2.89
C PRO A 262 19.91 9.97 -1.80
N VAL A 263 19.25 8.95 -1.26
CA VAL A 263 19.80 8.02 -0.27
C VAL A 263 20.11 6.70 -0.96
N ASN A 264 21.35 6.22 -0.87
CA ASN A 264 21.68 4.87 -1.33
C ASN A 264 20.98 3.85 -0.42
N SER A 265 20.20 2.97 -1.01
CA SER A 265 19.36 2.00 -0.31
C SER A 265 19.72 0.55 -0.60
N ILE A 266 20.52 0.29 -1.64
CA ILE A 266 20.92 -1.06 -2.08
C ILE A 266 22.43 -1.07 -2.27
N GLU A 267 23.13 -1.81 -1.39
CA GLU A 267 24.59 -1.93 -1.46
C GLU A 267 25.01 -2.62 -2.77
N GLY A 268 25.90 -1.97 -3.53
CA GLY A 268 26.45 -2.51 -4.77
C GLY A 268 25.61 -2.27 -6.03
N PHE A 269 24.47 -1.58 -5.91
CA PHE A 269 23.66 -1.16 -7.06
C PHE A 269 23.52 0.36 -7.06
N ASP A 270 24.12 1.04 -8.05
CA ASP A 270 24.09 2.51 -8.17
C ASP A 270 22.82 3.05 -8.87
N GLY A 271 21.85 2.16 -9.16
CA GLY A 271 20.64 2.50 -9.90
C GLY A 271 20.84 2.66 -11.41
N LEU A 272 19.77 3.09 -12.08
CA LEU A 272 19.74 3.24 -13.55
C LEU A 272 19.99 4.66 -14.03
N ARG A 273 20.25 5.61 -13.12
CA ARG A 273 20.38 7.03 -13.46
C ARG A 273 21.54 7.28 -14.42
N GLY A 274 22.73 6.74 -14.11
CA GLY A 274 23.92 6.93 -14.94
C GLY A 274 23.74 6.45 -16.38
N VAL A 275 23.09 5.30 -16.56
CA VAL A 275 22.75 4.77 -17.89
C VAL A 275 21.72 5.68 -18.59
N THR A 276 20.69 6.11 -17.86
CA THR A 276 19.61 6.93 -18.42
C THR A 276 20.10 8.32 -18.87
N GLU A 277 21.12 8.90 -18.20
CA GLU A 277 21.74 10.19 -18.58
C GLU A 277 22.37 10.17 -19.97
N GLN A 278 22.83 8.99 -20.41
CA GLN A 278 23.49 8.83 -21.70
C GLN A 278 22.52 8.50 -22.84
N ILE A 279 21.25 8.22 -22.54
CA ILE A 279 20.25 7.90 -23.56
C ILE A 279 19.78 9.19 -24.25
N PRO A 280 19.94 9.33 -25.59
CA PRO A 280 19.50 10.52 -26.28
C PRO A 280 17.98 10.76 -26.16
N ALA A 281 17.57 11.98 -25.80
CA ALA A 281 16.16 12.34 -25.68
C ALA A 281 15.36 12.12 -26.98
N SER A 282 16.00 12.30 -28.15
CA SER A 282 15.42 12.03 -29.47
C SER A 282 15.18 10.53 -29.73
N PHE A 283 15.99 9.66 -29.13
CA PHE A 283 15.81 8.21 -29.17
C PHE A 283 14.61 7.81 -28.32
N LEU A 284 14.54 8.27 -27.06
CA LEU A 284 13.42 8.00 -26.15
C LEU A 284 12.08 8.44 -26.74
N LYS A 285 12.02 9.65 -27.33
CA LYS A 285 10.80 10.17 -27.99
C LYS A 285 10.31 9.24 -29.11
N GLN A 286 11.21 8.79 -29.98
CA GLN A 286 10.86 7.94 -31.11
C GLN A 286 10.46 6.53 -30.67
N LEU A 287 11.16 5.97 -29.69
CA LEU A 287 10.83 4.69 -29.08
C LEU A 287 9.42 4.72 -28.47
N GLN A 288 9.13 5.77 -27.70
CA GLN A 288 7.81 5.98 -27.08
C GLN A 288 6.68 6.08 -28.12
N LEU A 289 6.83 6.96 -29.12
CA LEU A 289 5.82 7.16 -30.17
C LEU A 289 5.54 5.88 -30.97
N TYR A 290 6.56 5.03 -31.13
CA TYR A 290 6.41 3.76 -31.82
C TYR A 290 5.71 2.72 -30.95
N LEU A 291 6.18 2.51 -29.71
CA LEU A 291 5.62 1.49 -28.81
C LEU A 291 4.17 1.80 -28.40
N ALA A 292 3.80 3.08 -28.29
CA ALA A 292 2.42 3.49 -28.00
C ALA A 292 1.39 2.95 -29.01
N GLN A 293 1.79 2.72 -30.26
CA GLN A 293 0.90 2.20 -31.30
C GLN A 293 0.53 0.72 -31.10
N TYR A 294 1.27 0.01 -30.26
CA TYR A 294 1.12 -1.42 -30.03
C TYR A 294 0.81 -1.76 -28.56
N ALA A 295 0.56 -0.74 -27.74
CA ALA A 295 0.30 -0.91 -26.31
C ALA A 295 -0.92 -1.81 -26.07
N ASP A 296 -2.03 -1.55 -26.75
CA ASP A 296 -3.26 -2.34 -26.62
C ASP A 296 -3.07 -3.80 -27.06
N ASP A 297 -2.41 -4.04 -28.20
CA ASP A 297 -2.13 -5.38 -28.70
C ASP A 297 -1.22 -6.19 -27.76
N TYR A 298 -0.22 -5.54 -27.17
CA TYR A 298 0.65 -6.15 -26.16
C TYR A 298 -0.12 -6.42 -24.86
N ASN A 299 -0.98 -5.50 -24.42
CA ASN A 299 -1.78 -5.66 -23.21
C ASN A 299 -2.78 -6.82 -23.33
N GLU A 300 -3.39 -7.00 -24.49
CA GLU A 300 -4.37 -8.08 -24.70
C GLU A 300 -3.74 -9.47 -24.84
N ASN A 301 -2.60 -9.57 -25.55
CA ASN A 301 -2.08 -10.87 -26.02
C ASN A 301 -0.58 -11.06 -25.75
N GLY A 302 0.00 -10.22 -24.90
CA GLY A 302 1.42 -10.21 -24.56
C GLY A 302 2.32 -10.05 -25.79
N PHE A 303 3.51 -10.64 -25.69
CA PHE A 303 4.52 -10.54 -26.73
C PHE A 303 4.10 -11.13 -28.09
N ASN A 304 3.25 -12.16 -28.10
CA ASN A 304 2.68 -12.68 -29.34
C ASN A 304 1.71 -11.68 -29.99
N GLY A 305 0.97 -10.92 -29.19
CA GLY A 305 0.13 -9.80 -29.64
C GLY A 305 0.95 -8.73 -30.36
N PHE A 306 2.03 -8.28 -29.71
CA PHE A 306 2.94 -7.30 -30.27
C PHE A 306 3.53 -7.73 -31.63
N ILE A 307 4.09 -8.95 -31.74
CA ILE A 307 4.66 -9.42 -33.02
C ILE A 307 3.57 -9.52 -34.11
N ARG A 308 2.36 -9.96 -33.75
CA ARG A 308 1.22 -10.00 -34.69
C ARG A 308 0.82 -8.60 -35.15
N ALA A 309 0.75 -7.64 -34.25
CA ALA A 309 0.42 -6.26 -34.57
C ALA A 309 1.50 -5.59 -35.42
N LEU A 310 2.77 -5.87 -35.12
CA LEU A 310 3.95 -5.41 -35.84
C LEU A 310 4.03 -5.96 -37.27
N THR A 311 3.73 -7.25 -37.46
CA THR A 311 3.93 -7.93 -38.76
C THR A 311 2.65 -8.08 -39.57
N GLY A 312 1.46 -8.02 -38.95
CA GLY A 312 0.18 -8.37 -39.56
C GLY A 312 -0.04 -9.87 -39.76
N PHE A 313 0.91 -10.73 -39.38
CA PHE A 313 0.85 -12.16 -39.64
C PHE A 313 0.00 -12.90 -38.61
N ARG A 314 -0.90 -13.77 -39.09
CA ARG A 314 -1.76 -14.64 -38.27
C ARG A 314 -1.49 -16.10 -38.62
N PRO A 315 -0.56 -16.79 -37.92
CA PRO A 315 -0.12 -18.14 -38.29
C PRO A 315 -1.26 -19.15 -38.38
N GLU A 316 -2.25 -19.01 -37.50
CA GLU A 316 -3.45 -19.85 -37.44
C GLU A 316 -4.27 -19.86 -38.75
N LEU A 317 -4.18 -18.81 -39.57
CA LEU A 317 -4.90 -18.74 -40.85
C LEU A 317 -4.27 -19.60 -41.95
N LEU A 318 -3.05 -20.12 -41.74
CA LEU A 318 -2.35 -20.90 -42.75
C LEU A 318 -2.49 -22.41 -42.58
N ASP A 319 -3.02 -22.88 -41.46
CA ASP A 319 -3.15 -24.31 -41.19
C ASP A 319 -4.11 -24.99 -42.20
N SER A 320 -5.23 -24.33 -42.54
CA SER A 320 -6.17 -24.79 -43.57
C SER A 320 -5.54 -24.81 -44.97
N PHE A 321 -4.71 -23.80 -45.26
CA PHE A 321 -3.99 -23.66 -46.53
C PHE A 321 -2.99 -24.79 -46.76
N PHE A 322 -2.17 -25.11 -45.76
CA PHE A 322 -1.19 -26.19 -45.87
C PHE A 322 -1.84 -27.57 -45.83
N GLN A 323 -2.88 -27.77 -45.01
CA GLN A 323 -3.63 -29.04 -45.01
C GLN A 323 -4.26 -29.34 -46.38
N PHE A 324 -4.83 -28.33 -47.04
CA PHE A 324 -5.34 -28.50 -48.40
C PHE A 324 -4.23 -28.80 -49.42
N ALA A 325 -3.10 -28.09 -49.35
CA ALA A 325 -1.98 -28.32 -50.26
C ALA A 325 -1.48 -29.77 -50.17
N VAL A 326 -1.35 -30.31 -48.95
CA VAL A 326 -1.00 -31.71 -48.70
C VAL A 326 -2.08 -32.66 -49.24
N LEU A 327 -3.37 -32.37 -48.99
CA LEU A 327 -4.48 -33.18 -49.49
C LEU A 327 -4.51 -33.25 -51.03
N TYR A 328 -4.27 -32.13 -51.70
CA TYR A 328 -4.23 -32.03 -53.16
C TYR A 328 -3.04 -32.81 -53.75
N ILE A 329 -1.86 -32.69 -53.14
CA ILE A 329 -0.65 -33.43 -53.55
C ILE A 329 -0.81 -34.94 -53.34
N THR A 330 -1.44 -35.37 -52.24
CA THR A 330 -1.55 -36.79 -51.86
C THR A 330 -2.69 -37.53 -52.54
N LYS A 331 -3.84 -36.87 -52.75
CA LYS A 331 -5.05 -37.51 -53.31
C LYS A 331 -5.34 -37.14 -54.77
N GLY A 332 -4.61 -36.18 -55.35
CA GLY A 332 -4.91 -35.67 -56.68
C GLY A 332 -6.32 -35.06 -56.77
N TYR A 333 -6.91 -35.01 -57.97
CA TYR A 333 -8.25 -34.45 -58.14
C TYR A 333 -9.36 -35.45 -57.76
N SER A 334 -10.05 -35.17 -56.66
CA SER A 334 -11.18 -35.92 -56.10
C SER A 334 -12.35 -34.99 -55.69
N LYS A 335 -13.53 -35.56 -55.41
CA LYS A 335 -14.69 -34.80 -54.88
C LYS A 335 -14.35 -34.10 -53.55
N GLU A 336 -13.54 -34.74 -52.72
CA GLU A 336 -13.06 -34.21 -51.44
C GLU A 336 -12.13 -33.01 -51.64
N THR A 337 -11.16 -33.10 -52.56
CA THR A 337 -10.28 -31.96 -52.90
C THR A 337 -11.03 -30.84 -53.63
N PHE A 338 -12.10 -31.13 -54.37
CA PHE A 338 -12.93 -30.08 -54.97
C PHE A 338 -13.68 -29.26 -53.90
N ILE A 339 -14.35 -29.94 -52.96
CA ILE A 339 -15.08 -29.27 -51.85
C ILE A 339 -14.11 -28.49 -50.96
N ASN A 340 -12.98 -29.11 -50.57
CA ASN A 340 -11.97 -28.44 -49.76
C ASN A 340 -11.27 -27.30 -50.52
N GLY A 341 -11.12 -27.41 -51.84
CA GLY A 341 -10.57 -26.33 -52.67
C GLY A 341 -11.51 -25.13 -52.79
N ALA A 342 -12.83 -25.35 -52.88
CA ALA A 342 -13.81 -24.28 -52.83
C ALA A 342 -13.84 -23.59 -51.46
N LYS A 343 -13.76 -24.37 -50.37
CA LYS A 343 -13.65 -23.83 -49.01
C LYS A 343 -12.36 -23.04 -48.81
N LEU A 344 -11.23 -23.54 -49.32
CA LEU A 344 -9.95 -22.83 -49.27
C LEU A 344 -10.00 -21.54 -50.10
N SER A 345 -10.60 -21.55 -51.29
CA SER A 345 -10.74 -20.34 -52.10
C SER A 345 -11.53 -19.26 -51.37
N TRP A 346 -12.62 -19.65 -50.70
CA TRP A 346 -13.39 -18.76 -49.83
C TRP A 346 -12.53 -18.22 -48.68
N ASP A 347 -11.88 -19.11 -47.91
CA ASP A 347 -11.01 -18.77 -46.77
C ASP A 347 -9.82 -17.88 -47.19
N TYR A 348 -9.27 -18.13 -48.38
CA TYR A 348 -8.21 -17.33 -48.97
C TYR A 348 -8.69 -15.90 -49.22
N HIS A 349 -9.89 -15.72 -49.78
CA HIS A 349 -10.42 -14.39 -50.04
C HIS A 349 -10.92 -13.67 -48.77
N THR A 350 -11.47 -14.39 -47.80
CA THR A 350 -12.05 -13.78 -46.59
C THR A 350 -11.02 -13.53 -45.49
N ASN A 351 -9.97 -14.36 -45.38
CA ASN A 351 -9.05 -14.33 -44.24
C ASN A 351 -7.58 -14.16 -44.66
N ILE A 352 -7.09 -15.00 -45.58
CA ILE A 352 -5.66 -14.99 -45.95
C ILE A 352 -5.27 -13.75 -46.74
N PHE A 353 -6.05 -13.36 -47.74
CA PHE A 353 -5.77 -12.18 -48.57
C PHE A 353 -5.79 -10.88 -47.76
N PRO A 354 -6.79 -10.62 -46.88
CA PRO A 354 -6.72 -9.49 -45.96
C PRO A 354 -5.50 -9.51 -45.05
N MET A 355 -5.09 -10.68 -44.52
CA MET A 355 -3.85 -10.81 -43.74
C MET A 355 -2.63 -10.41 -44.57
N LEU A 356 -2.46 -10.96 -45.78
CA LEU A 356 -1.32 -10.62 -46.66
C LEU A 356 -1.30 -9.12 -47.01
N TYR A 357 -2.47 -8.51 -47.20
CA TYR A 357 -2.60 -7.08 -47.44
C TYR A 357 -2.22 -6.23 -46.21
N ASP A 358 -2.59 -6.67 -45.00
CA ASP A 358 -2.19 -6.03 -43.74
C ASP A 358 -0.67 -6.13 -43.54
N MET A 359 -0.09 -7.31 -43.78
CA MET A 359 1.36 -7.52 -43.72
C MET A 359 2.12 -6.61 -44.69
N ALA A 360 1.63 -6.45 -45.93
CA ALA A 360 2.26 -5.59 -46.93
C ALA A 360 2.30 -4.10 -46.52
N LYS A 361 1.42 -3.67 -45.61
CA LYS A 361 1.43 -2.32 -45.03
C LYS A 361 2.31 -2.20 -43.80
N LYS A 362 2.25 -3.18 -42.90
CA LYS A 362 2.89 -3.14 -41.58
C LYS A 362 4.38 -3.48 -41.61
N ILE A 363 4.79 -4.45 -42.42
CA ILE A 363 6.20 -4.87 -42.50
C ILE A 363 7.14 -3.72 -42.91
N PRO A 364 6.80 -2.85 -43.88
CA PRO A 364 7.61 -1.67 -44.17
C PRO A 364 7.77 -0.70 -42.98
N GLU A 365 6.75 -0.56 -42.13
CA GLU A 365 6.82 0.27 -40.92
C GLU A 365 7.69 -0.39 -39.85
N ALA A 366 7.52 -1.70 -39.65
CA ALA A 366 8.39 -2.50 -38.78
C ALA A 366 9.87 -2.42 -39.19
N LEU A 367 10.16 -2.47 -40.49
CA LEU A 367 11.52 -2.32 -41.03
C LEU A 367 12.14 -0.96 -40.71
N LYS A 368 11.36 0.12 -40.79
CA LYS A 368 11.84 1.46 -40.43
C LYS A 368 12.22 1.50 -38.95
N PHE A 369 11.40 0.93 -38.08
CA PHE A 369 11.67 0.91 -36.65
C PHE A 369 12.87 0.04 -36.28
N VAL A 370 12.94 -1.19 -36.80
CA VAL A 370 14.10 -2.07 -36.57
C VAL A 370 15.39 -1.44 -37.09
N SER A 371 15.33 -0.74 -38.23
CA SER A 371 16.50 0.00 -38.74
C SER A 371 16.88 1.16 -37.84
N PHE A 372 15.91 1.92 -37.34
CA PHE A 372 16.13 2.96 -36.34
C PHE A 372 16.78 2.40 -35.07
N LEU A 373 16.31 1.27 -34.56
CA LEU A 373 16.93 0.61 -33.40
C LEU A 373 18.38 0.20 -33.71
N LEU A 374 18.66 -0.44 -34.86
CA LEU A 374 20.04 -0.81 -35.21
C LEU A 374 20.99 0.39 -35.31
N GLU A 375 20.48 1.55 -35.71
CA GLU A 375 21.26 2.79 -35.83
C GLU A 375 21.52 3.47 -34.48
N ASN A 376 20.58 3.37 -33.53
CA ASN A 376 20.58 4.20 -32.31
C ASN A 376 20.71 3.42 -31.00
N LEU A 377 20.42 2.12 -30.99
CA LEU A 377 20.50 1.25 -29.81
C LEU A 377 21.93 0.85 -29.42
N PRO A 378 22.91 0.65 -30.32
CA PRO A 378 24.27 0.28 -29.93
C PRO A 378 24.91 1.16 -28.84
N PRO A 379 24.89 2.51 -28.93
CA PRO A 379 25.44 3.34 -27.86
C PRO A 379 24.68 3.15 -26.54
N VAL A 380 23.35 2.99 -26.58
CA VAL A 380 22.55 2.74 -25.37
C VAL A 380 22.95 1.42 -24.71
N LEU A 381 23.13 0.33 -25.47
CA LEU A 381 23.58 -0.95 -24.91
C LEU A 381 25.02 -0.89 -24.38
N GLU A 382 25.88 -0.06 -24.97
CA GLU A 382 27.24 0.17 -24.46
C GLU A 382 27.22 0.77 -23.05
N GLU A 383 26.26 1.64 -22.75
CA GLU A 383 26.11 2.24 -21.42
C GLU A 383 25.67 1.20 -20.40
N PHE A 384 24.78 0.27 -20.77
CA PHE A 384 24.45 -0.88 -19.93
C PHE A 384 25.63 -1.81 -19.70
N VAL A 385 26.51 -1.99 -20.70
CA VAL A 385 27.75 -2.75 -20.53
C VAL A 385 28.74 -2.04 -19.61
N THR A 386 28.88 -0.72 -19.76
CA THR A 386 29.76 0.12 -18.94
C THR A 386 29.31 0.14 -17.47
N ALA A 387 27.99 0.15 -17.24
CA ALA A 387 27.39 0.02 -15.92
C ALA A 387 27.47 -1.39 -15.32
N GLY A 388 28.02 -2.37 -16.04
CA GLY A 388 28.13 -3.76 -15.58
C GLY A 388 26.81 -4.53 -15.54
N ILE A 389 25.74 -3.98 -16.12
CA ILE A 389 24.41 -4.61 -16.20
C ILE A 389 24.39 -5.65 -17.33
N LEU A 390 25.00 -5.32 -18.48
CA LEU A 390 25.15 -6.24 -19.61
C LEU A 390 26.60 -6.65 -19.81
N THR A 391 26.80 -7.85 -20.33
CA THR A 391 28.08 -8.27 -20.89
C THR A 391 28.21 -7.83 -22.35
N THR A 392 29.45 -7.73 -22.85
CA THR A 392 29.70 -7.48 -24.28
C THR A 392 29.08 -8.58 -25.16
N GLU A 393 29.09 -9.83 -24.70
CA GLU A 393 28.51 -10.96 -25.42
C GLU A 393 26.98 -10.82 -25.56
N GLU A 394 26.28 -10.49 -24.47
CA GLU A 394 24.82 -10.26 -24.50
C GLU A 394 24.44 -9.11 -25.44
N LYS A 395 25.18 -7.99 -25.37
CA LYS A 395 25.02 -6.85 -26.29
C LYS A 395 25.16 -7.30 -27.74
N ASP A 396 26.22 -8.03 -28.06
CA ASP A 396 26.51 -8.46 -29.43
C ASP A 396 25.44 -9.43 -29.95
N ILE A 397 24.92 -10.31 -29.09
CA ILE A 397 23.79 -11.19 -29.42
C ILE A 397 22.52 -10.37 -29.70
N ILE A 398 22.19 -9.39 -28.86
CA ILE A 398 21.02 -8.52 -29.06
C ILE A 398 21.09 -7.83 -30.43
N LEU A 399 22.24 -7.24 -30.76
CA LEU A 399 22.44 -6.55 -32.04
C LEU A 399 22.39 -7.50 -33.24
N HIS A 400 22.98 -8.69 -33.10
CA HIS A 400 22.93 -9.73 -34.13
C HIS A 400 21.49 -10.19 -34.40
N GLU A 401 20.71 -10.46 -33.36
CA GLU A 401 19.32 -10.89 -33.49
C GLU A 401 18.42 -9.77 -34.05
N LEU A 402 18.69 -8.51 -33.69
CA LEU A 402 17.98 -7.37 -34.27
C LEU A 402 18.26 -7.22 -35.77
N GLN A 403 19.50 -7.50 -36.20
CA GLN A 403 19.85 -7.57 -37.62
C GLN A 403 19.16 -8.74 -38.32
N ALA A 404 19.08 -9.91 -37.67
CA ALA A 404 18.34 -11.06 -38.21
C ALA A 404 16.84 -10.75 -38.38
N ILE A 405 16.23 -10.01 -37.45
CA ILE A 405 14.85 -9.53 -37.60
C ILE A 405 14.71 -8.65 -38.84
N LYS A 406 15.62 -7.68 -39.05
CA LYS A 406 15.61 -6.82 -40.23
C LYS A 406 15.67 -7.63 -41.53
N ASP A 407 16.60 -8.58 -41.61
CA ASP A 407 16.81 -9.39 -42.80
C ASP A 407 15.58 -10.27 -43.08
N ASN A 408 15.00 -10.90 -42.04
CA ASN A 408 13.78 -11.70 -42.19
C ASN A 408 12.56 -10.85 -42.58
N LEU A 409 12.42 -9.63 -42.06
CA LEU A 409 11.36 -8.70 -42.48
C LEU A 409 11.51 -8.29 -43.97
N GLN A 410 12.73 -8.11 -44.46
CA GLN A 410 12.98 -7.87 -45.89
C GLN A 410 12.59 -9.09 -46.74
N MET A 411 12.95 -10.28 -46.29
CA MET A 411 12.60 -11.53 -46.97
C MET A 411 11.09 -11.82 -46.94
N LEU A 412 10.38 -11.37 -45.90
CA LEU A 412 8.92 -11.38 -45.87
C LEU A 412 8.32 -10.50 -46.96
N LEU A 413 8.83 -9.29 -47.20
CA LEU A 413 8.35 -8.43 -48.30
C LEU A 413 8.55 -9.09 -49.67
N VAL A 414 9.71 -9.71 -49.88
CA VAL A 414 9.99 -10.45 -51.13
C VAL A 414 9.00 -11.61 -51.28
N SER A 415 8.78 -12.37 -50.21
CA SER A 415 7.86 -13.51 -50.22
C SER A 415 6.41 -13.09 -50.45
N LEU A 416 5.97 -11.97 -49.84
CA LEU A 416 4.65 -11.39 -50.06
C LEU A 416 4.40 -11.04 -51.52
N ALA A 417 5.38 -10.43 -52.20
CA ALA A 417 5.28 -10.11 -53.62
C ALA A 417 5.10 -11.36 -54.50
N LEU A 418 5.66 -12.51 -54.09
CA LEU A 418 5.52 -13.78 -54.81
C LEU A 418 4.18 -14.49 -54.59
N THR A 419 3.39 -14.07 -53.60
CA THR A 419 2.05 -14.67 -53.34
C THR A 419 1.03 -14.39 -54.43
N SER A 420 1.22 -13.31 -55.21
CA SER A 420 0.35 -13.00 -56.35
C SER A 420 0.51 -14.01 -57.50
N ASP A 421 1.68 -14.65 -57.62
CA ASP A 421 1.91 -15.70 -58.62
C ASP A 421 1.36 -17.05 -58.11
N TYR A 422 0.30 -17.54 -58.77
CA TYR A 422 -0.33 -18.81 -58.42
C TYR A 422 0.63 -20.00 -58.41
N ARG A 423 1.68 -20.01 -59.26
CA ARG A 423 2.65 -21.12 -59.34
C ARG A 423 3.60 -21.16 -58.14
N ASN A 424 3.94 -19.99 -57.61
CA ASN A 424 4.89 -19.84 -56.52
C ASN A 424 4.23 -19.61 -55.16
N ARG A 425 2.90 -19.38 -55.14
CA ARG A 425 2.14 -19.05 -53.93
C ARG A 425 2.35 -20.03 -52.77
N HIS A 426 2.36 -21.34 -53.01
CA HIS A 426 2.56 -22.29 -51.92
C HIS A 426 3.94 -22.16 -51.27
N LEU A 427 5.00 -22.04 -52.08
CA LEU A 427 6.36 -21.83 -51.60
C LEU A 427 6.48 -20.49 -50.87
N ALA A 428 5.93 -19.43 -51.46
CA ALA A 428 5.91 -18.09 -50.85
C ALA A 428 5.21 -18.08 -49.48
N MET A 429 4.07 -18.78 -49.35
CA MET A 429 3.35 -18.88 -48.08
C MET A 429 4.10 -19.71 -47.03
N ASN A 430 4.81 -20.77 -47.43
CA ASN A 430 5.72 -21.50 -46.53
C ASN A 430 6.84 -20.59 -46.03
N SER A 431 7.52 -19.88 -46.95
CA SER A 431 8.59 -18.95 -46.59
C SER A 431 8.10 -17.83 -45.67
N ILE A 432 6.89 -17.29 -45.90
CA ILE A 432 6.27 -16.32 -44.98
C ILE A 432 6.14 -16.89 -43.56
N LYS A 433 5.66 -18.13 -43.42
CA LYS A 433 5.54 -18.78 -42.12
C LYS A 433 6.92 -19.00 -41.47
N GLU A 434 7.90 -19.45 -42.23
CA GLU A 434 9.27 -19.68 -41.74
C GLU A 434 9.93 -18.40 -41.25
N TYR A 435 9.94 -17.33 -42.07
CA TYR A 435 10.53 -16.05 -41.68
C TYR A 435 9.83 -15.43 -40.47
N TYR A 436 8.52 -15.57 -40.34
CA TYR A 436 7.81 -15.15 -39.14
C TYR A 436 8.27 -15.91 -37.89
N LEU A 437 8.44 -17.24 -37.99
CA LEU A 437 8.91 -18.05 -36.87
C LEU A 437 10.35 -17.71 -36.49
N GLU A 438 11.21 -17.40 -37.46
CA GLU A 438 12.57 -16.92 -37.19
C GLU A 438 12.57 -15.54 -36.53
N ILE A 439 11.74 -14.59 -36.99
CA ILE A 439 11.57 -13.29 -36.30
C ILE A 439 11.15 -13.49 -34.85
N LYS A 440 10.16 -14.37 -34.61
CA LYS A 440 9.72 -14.69 -33.25
C LYS A 440 10.87 -15.25 -32.41
N LYS A 441 11.66 -16.16 -32.97
CA LYS A 441 12.82 -16.75 -32.28
C LYS A 441 13.89 -15.70 -31.96
N SER A 442 14.23 -14.82 -32.91
CA SER A 442 15.19 -13.73 -32.68
C SER A 442 14.74 -12.81 -31.57
N PHE A 443 13.45 -12.49 -31.52
CA PHE A 443 12.87 -11.71 -30.43
C PHE A 443 12.97 -12.41 -29.06
N GLU A 444 12.72 -13.73 -28.97
CA GLU A 444 12.91 -14.48 -27.72
C GLU A 444 14.39 -14.52 -27.29
N ASN A 445 15.31 -14.59 -28.25
CA ASN A 445 16.74 -14.51 -27.98
C ASN A 445 17.12 -13.11 -27.47
N ILE A 446 16.61 -12.04 -28.06
CA ILE A 446 16.78 -10.67 -27.55
C ILE A 446 16.27 -10.58 -26.12
N LYS A 447 15.03 -11.02 -25.86
CA LYS A 447 14.44 -11.01 -24.52
C LYS A 447 15.33 -11.71 -23.49
N THR A 448 15.83 -12.90 -23.83
CA THR A 448 16.70 -13.69 -22.94
C THR A 448 17.99 -12.96 -22.61
N ASN A 449 18.64 -12.35 -23.61
CA ASN A 449 19.91 -11.62 -23.41
C ASN A 449 19.71 -10.21 -22.84
N PHE A 450 18.48 -9.70 -22.87
CA PHE A 450 18.11 -8.44 -22.22
C PHE A 450 17.62 -8.64 -20.77
N GLN A 451 17.56 -9.89 -20.29
CA GLN A 451 17.09 -10.21 -18.94
C GLN A 451 17.86 -9.49 -17.83
N PRO A 452 19.20 -9.35 -17.87
CA PRO A 452 19.91 -8.58 -16.84
C PRO A 452 19.47 -7.11 -16.75
N VAL A 453 19.13 -6.49 -17.88
CA VAL A 453 18.55 -5.14 -17.89
C VAL A 453 17.18 -5.15 -17.22
N LEU A 454 16.32 -6.12 -17.55
CA LEU A 454 15.02 -6.26 -16.91
C LEU A 454 15.13 -6.50 -15.40
N ASP A 455 16.13 -7.26 -14.96
CA ASP A 455 16.41 -7.52 -13.55
C ASP A 455 16.85 -6.23 -12.83
N ALA A 456 17.73 -5.42 -13.44
CA ALA A 456 18.13 -4.11 -12.91
C ALA A 456 16.95 -3.11 -12.81
N PHE A 457 16.02 -3.15 -13.78
CA PHE A 457 14.74 -2.42 -13.67
C PHE A 457 13.85 -2.99 -12.56
N GLY A 458 13.89 -4.29 -12.30
CA GLY A 458 13.23 -4.95 -11.18
C GLY A 458 13.76 -4.47 -9.83
N GLU A 459 15.08 -4.44 -9.65
CA GLU A 459 15.72 -3.89 -8.44
C GLU A 459 15.41 -2.40 -8.25
N SER A 460 15.41 -1.62 -9.33
CA SER A 460 15.02 -0.19 -9.28
C SER A 460 13.53 0.01 -8.93
N ALA A 461 12.67 -0.92 -9.34
CA ALA A 461 11.25 -0.91 -8.99
C ALA A 461 11.01 -1.37 -7.55
N GLU A 462 11.86 -2.22 -6.99
CA GLU A 462 11.87 -2.55 -5.57
C GLU A 462 12.27 -1.33 -4.74
N ALA A 463 13.36 -0.64 -5.13
CA ALA A 463 13.81 0.60 -4.52
C ALA A 463 12.76 1.73 -4.59
N HIS A 464 11.92 1.72 -5.63
CA HIS A 464 10.79 2.62 -5.78
C HIS A 464 9.73 2.42 -4.67
N SER A 465 9.51 1.19 -4.20
CA SER A 465 8.38 0.84 -3.34
C SER A 465 8.43 1.46 -1.94
N LEU A 466 7.26 1.82 -1.39
CA LEU A 466 7.16 2.28 0.00
C LEU A 466 7.63 1.22 1.00
N ALA A 467 7.41 -0.06 0.71
CA ALA A 467 7.86 -1.15 1.59
C ALA A 467 9.38 -1.12 1.76
N HIS A 468 10.13 -0.98 0.66
CA HIS A 468 11.59 -0.85 0.70
C HIS A 468 12.02 0.43 1.42
N VAL A 469 11.40 1.58 1.11
CA VAL A 469 11.72 2.86 1.79
C VAL A 469 11.49 2.75 3.30
N ILE A 470 10.39 2.15 3.74
CA ILE A 470 10.07 1.93 5.15
C ILE A 470 11.11 1.00 5.80
N GLU A 471 11.56 -0.05 5.10
CA GLU A 471 12.61 -0.94 5.59
C GLU A 471 13.95 -0.20 5.77
N VAL A 472 14.35 0.62 4.79
CA VAL A 472 15.58 1.41 4.82
C VAL A 472 15.53 2.41 5.98
N LEU A 473 14.44 3.17 6.10
CA LEU A 473 14.23 4.12 7.20
C LEU A 473 14.20 3.42 8.57
N GLY A 474 13.61 2.23 8.64
CA GLY A 474 13.57 1.42 9.88
C GLY A 474 14.94 0.95 10.36
N LYS A 475 15.90 0.76 9.44
CA LYS A 475 17.31 0.40 9.70
C LYS A 475 18.23 1.60 9.94
N ALA A 476 17.87 2.78 9.44
CA ALA A 476 18.73 3.97 9.44
C ALA A 476 18.87 4.66 10.80
N ASP A 477 18.20 4.19 11.87
CA ASP A 477 18.21 4.83 13.20
C ASP A 477 19.57 4.78 13.90
N GLY A 478 20.57 4.10 13.32
CA GLY A 478 21.96 4.06 13.80
C GLY A 478 22.12 3.31 15.13
N THR A 479 21.07 2.62 15.56
CA THR A 479 20.99 1.80 16.77
C THR A 479 21.17 0.33 16.43
N ASP A 480 21.70 -0.44 17.38
CA ASP A 480 21.87 -1.91 17.30
C ASP A 480 20.51 -2.66 17.30
N VAL A 481 19.42 -1.90 17.46
CA VAL A 481 18.03 -2.34 17.37
C VAL A 481 17.38 -1.57 16.23
N TYR A 482 16.76 -2.27 15.29
CA TYR A 482 16.08 -1.62 14.17
C TYR A 482 14.65 -2.13 14.00
N ARG A 483 13.84 -1.33 13.31
CA ARG A 483 12.43 -1.63 13.02
C ARG A 483 12.32 -2.36 11.69
N MET A 484 11.52 -3.42 11.69
CA MET A 484 11.07 -4.13 10.49
C MET A 484 9.55 -4.24 10.51
N TYR A 485 8.96 -4.43 9.33
CA TYR A 485 7.52 -4.55 9.18
C TYR A 485 7.23 -5.79 8.33
N ASP A 486 6.20 -6.54 8.69
CA ASP A 486 5.76 -7.70 7.90
C ASP A 486 4.66 -7.33 6.90
N GLU A 487 4.16 -8.31 6.14
CA GLU A 487 3.06 -8.13 5.20
C GLU A 487 1.75 -7.64 5.86
N ARG A 488 1.60 -7.82 7.18
CA ARG A 488 0.46 -7.32 7.96
C ARG A 488 0.71 -5.92 8.53
N LYS A 489 1.86 -5.32 8.19
CA LYS A 489 2.34 -4.02 8.67
C LYS A 489 2.53 -4.00 10.19
N ASP A 490 2.68 -5.16 10.83
CA ASP A 490 3.04 -5.27 12.23
C ASP A 490 4.52 -4.92 12.38
N MET A 491 4.85 -4.12 13.39
CA MET A 491 6.20 -3.73 13.74
C MET A 491 6.92 -4.84 14.52
N TYR A 492 8.11 -5.15 14.03
CA TYR A 492 9.09 -6.01 14.66
C TYR A 492 10.31 -5.19 15.07
N LEU A 493 10.82 -5.45 16.26
CA LEU A 493 12.14 -4.99 16.65
C LEU A 493 13.13 -6.14 16.47
N VAL A 494 14.27 -5.80 15.89
CA VAL A 494 15.30 -6.76 15.53
C VAL A 494 16.59 -6.41 16.23
N LYS A 495 17.19 -7.40 16.92
CA LYS A 495 18.49 -7.28 17.61
C LYS A 495 19.43 -8.39 17.09
N THR A 496 20.68 -8.04 16.79
CA THR A 496 21.66 -9.03 16.31
C THR A 496 22.13 -9.94 17.47
N PRO A 497 22.50 -11.22 17.22
CA PRO A 497 22.86 -12.16 18.30
C PRO A 497 24.14 -11.84 19.04
N GLU A 498 25.13 -11.27 18.34
CA GLU A 498 26.44 -10.90 18.90
C GLU A 498 26.29 -9.84 20.01
N GLU A 499 25.29 -8.96 19.87
CA GLU A 499 25.05 -7.83 20.76
C GLU A 499 23.96 -8.12 21.81
N ALA A 500 23.10 -9.11 21.59
CA ALA A 500 22.13 -9.56 22.59
C ALA A 500 22.80 -10.22 23.83
N GLY A 501 24.12 -10.42 23.82
CA GLY A 501 24.84 -11.14 24.87
C GLY A 501 24.42 -12.61 24.99
N ILE A 502 23.67 -13.11 24.01
CA ILE A 502 23.21 -14.49 23.94
C ILE A 502 24.33 -15.29 23.30
N SER A 503 25.18 -15.89 24.13
CA SER A 503 25.86 -17.12 23.71
C SER A 503 24.76 -18.06 23.25
N LEU A 504 24.78 -18.48 21.97
CA LEU A 504 23.85 -19.44 21.36
C LEU A 504 24.02 -20.85 21.96
N ASP A 505 24.29 -20.95 23.27
CA ASP A 505 24.29 -22.21 23.98
C ASP A 505 22.84 -22.70 24.16
N PRO A 506 22.62 -24.03 24.21
CA PRO A 506 21.30 -24.61 24.39
C PRO A 506 20.56 -24.17 25.66
N ALA A 507 21.27 -23.75 26.73
CA ALA A 507 20.67 -23.34 27.98
C ALA A 507 20.08 -21.92 27.92
N ALA A 508 20.68 -21.00 27.17
CA ALA A 508 20.11 -19.68 26.88
C ALA A 508 18.82 -19.81 26.05
N LEU A 509 18.81 -20.69 25.04
CA LEU A 509 17.62 -21.01 24.25
C LEU A 509 16.48 -21.60 25.09
N ILE A 510 16.79 -22.55 25.98
CA ILE A 510 15.79 -23.14 26.89
C ILE A 510 15.21 -22.09 27.84
N ARG A 511 16.01 -21.11 28.27
CA ARG A 511 15.52 -19.98 29.09
C ARG A 511 14.59 -19.07 28.30
N LEU A 512 14.92 -18.78 27.03
CA LEU A 512 14.06 -18.01 26.12
C LEU A 512 12.75 -18.73 25.81
N GLN A 513 12.76 -20.04 25.54
CA GLN A 513 11.56 -20.83 25.26
C GLN A 513 10.60 -20.97 26.47
N ARG A 514 11.11 -20.80 27.69
CA ARG A 514 10.31 -20.77 28.92
C ARG A 514 9.87 -19.36 29.33
N ASN A 515 10.28 -18.35 28.58
CA ASN A 515 9.95 -16.95 28.82
C ASN A 515 8.65 -16.59 28.08
N PRO A 516 7.74 -15.77 28.65
CA PRO A 516 6.58 -15.22 27.94
C PRO A 516 6.91 -14.53 26.59
N LEU A 517 8.15 -14.05 26.42
CA LEU A 517 8.68 -13.50 25.16
C LEU A 517 8.64 -14.52 24.00
N ALA A 518 8.75 -15.82 24.28
CA ALA A 518 8.77 -16.87 23.26
C ALA A 518 7.57 -16.83 22.32
N ALA A 519 6.40 -16.38 22.81
CA ALA A 519 5.18 -16.25 22.02
C ALA A 519 5.25 -15.18 20.92
N PHE A 520 6.24 -14.27 21.00
CA PHE A 520 6.38 -13.12 20.10
C PHE A 520 7.66 -13.17 19.25
N LEU A 521 8.47 -14.22 19.44
CA LEU A 521 9.66 -14.44 18.63
C LEU A 521 9.28 -15.00 17.26
N THR A 522 9.95 -14.53 16.22
CA THR A 522 9.83 -15.09 14.87
C THR A 522 11.21 -15.45 14.31
N GLY A 523 11.29 -16.60 13.64
CA GLY A 523 12.53 -17.14 13.06
C GLY A 523 13.14 -18.32 13.83
N ASP A 524 14.03 -19.05 13.16
CA ASP A 524 14.88 -20.05 13.81
C ASP A 524 15.95 -19.35 14.66
N ILE A 525 15.93 -19.59 15.98
CA ILE A 525 16.88 -19.03 16.96
C ILE A 525 18.25 -19.75 16.86
N HIS A 526 18.58 -20.29 15.69
CA HIS A 526 19.78 -21.08 15.42
C HIS A 526 20.64 -20.36 14.35
N ASP A 527 21.97 -20.47 14.48
CA ASP A 527 22.98 -19.98 13.53
C ASP A 527 23.10 -18.46 13.32
N GLY A 528 23.34 -17.68 14.39
CA GLY A 528 23.80 -16.29 14.23
C GLY A 528 22.82 -15.34 13.52
N LYS A 529 21.56 -15.76 13.33
CA LYS A 529 20.51 -14.97 12.68
C LYS A 529 19.90 -13.94 13.64
N PRO A 530 19.49 -12.76 13.15
CA PRO A 530 18.86 -11.73 13.98
C PRO A 530 17.61 -12.23 14.71
N ILE A 531 17.45 -11.83 15.97
CA ILE A 531 16.28 -12.16 16.77
C ILE A 531 15.23 -11.09 16.54
N LYS A 532 14.02 -11.50 16.14
CA LYS A 532 12.90 -10.62 15.83
C LYS A 532 11.78 -10.78 16.85
N VAL A 533 11.33 -9.67 17.44
CA VAL A 533 10.19 -9.64 18.39
C VAL A 533 9.03 -8.87 17.77
N ASN A 534 7.86 -9.50 17.61
CA ASN A 534 6.64 -8.81 17.14
C ASN A 534 6.10 -7.90 18.26
N ILE A 535 6.43 -6.61 18.18
CA ILE A 535 6.04 -5.62 19.18
C ILE A 535 4.57 -5.26 19.05
N SER A 536 4.03 -5.17 17.84
CA SER A 536 2.61 -4.88 17.61
C SER A 536 1.70 -5.88 18.32
N SER A 537 2.01 -7.18 18.19
CA SER A 537 1.30 -8.28 18.85
C SER A 537 1.49 -8.24 20.35
N ALA A 538 2.71 -8.01 20.85
CA ALA A 538 2.97 -7.94 22.28
C ALA A 538 2.20 -6.79 22.95
N VAL A 539 2.22 -5.61 22.35
CA VAL A 539 1.50 -4.43 22.83
C VAL A 539 -0.02 -4.66 22.77
N ARG A 540 -0.53 -5.29 21.71
CA ARG A 540 -1.96 -5.64 21.56
C ARG A 540 -2.42 -6.62 22.64
N ILE A 541 -1.65 -7.68 22.89
CA ILE A 541 -1.95 -8.67 23.93
C ILE A 541 -1.86 -8.04 25.32
N TYR A 542 -0.83 -7.24 25.58
CA TYR A 542 -0.67 -6.54 26.85
C TYR A 542 -1.89 -5.68 27.17
N ARG A 543 -2.29 -4.82 26.22
CA ARG A 543 -3.42 -3.90 26.41
C ARG A 543 -4.76 -4.62 26.53
N LYS A 544 -5.07 -5.53 25.60
CA LYS A 544 -6.33 -6.29 25.64
C LYS A 544 -6.42 -7.15 26.90
N GLY A 545 -5.28 -7.68 27.35
CA GLY A 545 -5.15 -8.40 28.61
C GLY A 545 -5.47 -7.52 29.81
N LEU A 546 -4.87 -6.32 29.90
CA LEU A 546 -5.15 -5.37 30.98
C LEU A 546 -6.63 -4.97 31.03
N GLU A 547 -7.21 -4.59 29.89
CA GLU A 547 -8.62 -4.22 29.79
C GLU A 547 -9.54 -5.36 30.25
N THR A 548 -9.23 -6.59 29.82
CA THR A 548 -9.98 -7.78 30.23
C THR A 548 -9.87 -8.01 31.74
N CYS A 549 -8.68 -7.90 32.32
CA CYS A 549 -8.49 -8.00 33.77
C CYS A 549 -9.26 -6.93 34.54
N GLU A 550 -9.26 -5.68 34.07
CA GLU A 550 -10.01 -4.59 34.69
C GLU A 550 -11.53 -4.80 34.59
N GLN A 551 -12.02 -5.25 33.43
CA GLN A 551 -13.42 -5.61 33.25
C GLN A 551 -13.82 -6.75 34.20
N LEU A 552 -13.05 -7.84 34.25
CA LEU A 552 -13.33 -8.96 35.15
C LEU A 552 -13.31 -8.55 36.62
N ARG A 553 -12.38 -7.68 37.04
CA ARG A 553 -12.37 -7.12 38.41
C ARG A 553 -13.63 -6.32 38.72
N ARG A 554 -14.13 -5.51 37.78
CA ARG A 554 -15.37 -4.76 37.93
C ARG A 554 -16.58 -5.67 38.08
N GLU A 555 -16.70 -6.66 37.19
CA GLU A 555 -17.80 -7.63 37.25
C GLU A 555 -17.77 -8.46 38.54
N LEU A 556 -16.58 -8.94 38.95
CA LEU A 556 -16.43 -9.68 40.19
C LEU A 556 -16.83 -8.86 41.41
N LYS A 557 -16.49 -7.56 41.42
CA LYS A 557 -16.91 -6.63 42.47
C LYS A 557 -18.43 -6.49 42.52
N ILE A 558 -19.11 -6.40 41.36
CA ILE A 558 -20.57 -6.34 41.30
C ILE A 558 -21.18 -7.61 41.92
N ILE A 559 -20.67 -8.78 41.55
CA ILE A 559 -21.16 -10.07 42.08
C ILE A 559 -20.93 -10.16 43.60
N LYS A 560 -19.78 -9.70 44.11
CA LYS A 560 -19.51 -9.64 45.55
C LYS A 560 -20.52 -8.76 46.29
N THR A 561 -20.79 -7.55 45.77
CA THR A 561 -21.78 -6.66 46.37
C THR A 561 -23.20 -7.24 46.32
N MET A 562 -23.56 -7.95 45.24
CA MET A 562 -24.84 -8.67 45.18
C MET A 562 -24.91 -9.79 46.22
N TYR A 563 -23.84 -10.57 46.41
CA TYR A 563 -23.78 -11.60 47.44
C TYR A 563 -23.96 -11.02 48.84
N GLU A 564 -23.25 -9.93 49.17
CA GLU A 564 -23.39 -9.24 50.46
C GLU A 564 -24.84 -8.80 50.71
N HIS A 565 -25.46 -8.13 49.73
CA HIS A 565 -26.80 -7.58 49.87
C HIS A 565 -27.91 -8.65 49.85
N GLU A 566 -27.85 -9.61 48.93
CA GLU A 566 -28.92 -10.59 48.72
C GLU A 566 -28.87 -11.76 49.70
N TYR A 567 -27.70 -12.09 50.24
CA TYR A 567 -27.54 -13.21 51.16
C TYR A 567 -27.24 -12.78 52.59
N LEU A 568 -26.19 -11.99 52.81
CA LEU A 568 -25.73 -11.67 54.16
C LEU A 568 -26.67 -10.66 54.83
N ASP A 569 -26.96 -9.55 54.15
CA ASP A 569 -27.85 -8.51 54.67
C ASP A 569 -29.30 -9.02 54.85
N ASP A 570 -29.83 -9.79 53.88
CA ASP A 570 -31.17 -10.41 54.01
C ASP A 570 -31.21 -11.40 55.19
N TYR A 571 -30.18 -12.23 55.36
CA TYR A 571 -30.11 -13.14 56.50
C TYR A 571 -30.10 -12.37 57.83
N ASP A 572 -29.28 -11.33 57.96
CA ASP A 572 -29.21 -10.50 59.16
C ASP A 572 -30.50 -9.72 59.39
N GLU A 573 -31.16 -9.24 58.32
CA GLU A 573 -32.46 -8.59 58.39
C GLU A 573 -33.54 -9.55 58.89
N ARG A 574 -33.61 -10.76 58.34
CA ARG A 574 -34.56 -11.79 58.79
C ARG A 574 -34.31 -12.18 60.24
N LYS A 575 -33.06 -12.36 60.62
CA LYS A 575 -32.65 -12.65 62.00
C LYS A 575 -33.06 -11.54 62.96
N ARG A 576 -32.86 -10.28 62.58
CA ARG A 576 -33.27 -9.10 63.35
C ARG A 576 -34.79 -9.02 63.49
N LYS A 577 -35.54 -9.22 62.39
CA LYS A 577 -37.01 -9.27 62.39
C LYS A 577 -37.55 -10.39 63.27
N LEU A 578 -36.93 -11.57 63.23
CA LEU A 578 -37.30 -12.71 64.08
C LEU A 578 -37.07 -12.39 65.57
N ARG A 579 -35.89 -11.89 65.94
CA ARG A 579 -35.57 -11.49 67.30
C ARG A 579 -36.50 -10.39 67.83
N ALA A 580 -36.82 -9.41 67.00
CA ALA A 580 -37.77 -8.37 67.36
C ALA A 580 -39.16 -8.95 67.68
N LYS A 581 -39.65 -9.91 66.89
CA LYS A 581 -40.91 -10.61 67.16
C LYS A 581 -40.86 -11.49 68.42
N ILE A 582 -39.74 -12.16 68.67
CA ILE A 582 -39.54 -12.94 69.90
C ILE A 582 -39.62 -12.02 71.11
N ASN A 583 -38.86 -10.91 71.10
CA ASN A 583 -38.86 -9.95 72.19
C ASN A 583 -40.24 -9.31 72.41
N ASP A 584 -40.98 -9.00 71.33
CA ASP A 584 -42.37 -8.53 71.41
C ASP A 584 -43.26 -9.58 72.11
N MET A 585 -43.16 -10.85 71.75
CA MET A 585 -43.90 -11.93 72.42
C MET A 585 -43.60 -12.08 73.90
N GLU A 586 -42.34 -11.95 74.30
CA GLU A 586 -41.91 -12.12 75.69
C GLU A 586 -42.26 -10.92 76.58
N GLN A 587 -42.18 -9.70 76.05
CA GLN A 587 -42.53 -8.47 76.77
C GLN A 587 -44.05 -8.29 76.91
N SER A 588 -44.81 -8.89 75.99
CA SER A 588 -46.22 -8.61 75.78
C SER A 588 -47.10 -9.89 75.75
N PRO A 589 -46.97 -10.81 76.71
CA PRO A 589 -47.55 -12.16 76.62
C PRO A 589 -49.09 -12.19 76.50
N GLY A 590 -49.77 -11.20 77.06
CA GLY A 590 -51.24 -11.09 76.99
C GLY A 590 -51.77 -10.79 75.58
N TYR A 591 -51.00 -10.09 74.73
CA TYR A 591 -51.39 -9.80 73.34
C TYR A 591 -51.42 -11.05 72.46
N TYR A 592 -50.78 -12.13 72.88
CA TYR A 592 -50.70 -13.40 72.16
C TYR A 592 -51.67 -14.47 72.66
N GLN A 593 -52.56 -14.12 73.61
CA GLN A 593 -53.44 -15.07 74.27
C GLN A 593 -54.42 -15.74 73.29
N GLU A 594 -55.03 -14.96 72.38
CA GLU A 594 -55.94 -15.52 71.36
C GLU A 594 -55.20 -16.42 70.36
N GLN A 595 -53.95 -16.10 70.00
CA GLN A 595 -53.16 -16.86 69.03
C GLN A 595 -52.76 -18.24 69.57
N PHE A 596 -52.41 -18.35 70.85
CA PHE A 596 -51.94 -19.62 71.43
C PHE A 596 -53.05 -20.48 72.05
N LEU A 597 -54.06 -19.86 72.64
CA LEU A 597 -55.12 -20.57 73.38
C LEU A 597 -56.48 -20.55 72.67
N GLY A 598 -56.62 -19.81 71.56
CA GLY A 598 -57.87 -19.64 70.84
C GLY A 598 -58.81 -18.61 71.49
N ARG A 599 -60.00 -18.44 70.92
CA ARG A 599 -61.03 -17.55 71.48
C ARG A 599 -61.82 -18.26 72.58
N PHE A 600 -61.83 -17.67 73.77
CA PHE A 600 -62.64 -18.14 74.88
C PHE A 600 -63.93 -17.31 75.04
N PRO A 601 -64.98 -17.88 75.64
CA PRO A 601 -66.08 -17.11 76.21
C PRO A 601 -65.57 -16.14 77.29
N ALA A 602 -66.23 -15.00 77.47
CA ALA A 602 -65.73 -13.85 78.24
C ALA A 602 -65.36 -14.15 79.70
N ASP A 603 -65.98 -15.17 80.30
CA ASP A 603 -65.72 -15.66 81.65
C ASP A 603 -64.46 -16.54 81.73
N ALA A 604 -64.25 -17.45 80.77
CA ALA A 604 -63.05 -18.30 80.70
C ALA A 604 -61.77 -17.53 80.32
N GLN A 605 -61.92 -16.41 79.61
CA GLN A 605 -60.81 -15.52 79.21
C GLN A 605 -60.11 -14.86 80.42
N GLN A 606 -60.81 -14.71 81.55
CA GLN A 606 -60.28 -14.11 82.79
C GLN A 606 -59.54 -15.11 83.69
N VAL A 607 -59.70 -16.42 83.46
CA VAL A 607 -59.17 -17.47 84.35
C VAL A 607 -57.89 -18.10 83.78
N ASN A 608 -57.79 -18.23 82.45
CA ASN A 608 -56.62 -18.79 81.76
C ASN A 608 -55.80 -17.70 81.06
N LEU A 609 -55.01 -16.94 81.83
CA LEU A 609 -54.18 -15.84 81.32
C LEU A 609 -52.73 -16.29 81.08
N ILE A 610 -52.18 -15.99 79.89
CA ILE A 610 -50.75 -16.15 79.64
C ILE A 610 -50.02 -15.00 80.34
N LYS A 611 -49.38 -15.30 81.48
CA LYS A 611 -48.64 -14.30 82.26
C LYS A 611 -47.17 -14.15 81.85
N LYS A 612 -46.62 -15.15 81.16
CA LYS A 612 -45.24 -15.16 80.70
C LYS A 612 -45.12 -16.07 79.49
N ILE A 613 -44.45 -15.58 78.46
CA ILE A 613 -43.95 -16.37 77.36
C ILE A 613 -42.43 -16.34 77.48
N VAL A 614 -41.80 -17.50 77.31
CA VAL A 614 -40.35 -17.63 77.16
C VAL A 614 -40.13 -18.40 75.88
N VAL A 615 -39.48 -17.77 74.93
CA VAL A 615 -39.07 -18.43 73.70
C VAL A 615 -37.70 -19.03 73.95
N HIS A 616 -37.56 -20.31 73.65
CA HIS A 616 -36.25 -20.96 73.60
C HIS A 616 -35.87 -21.06 72.13
N GLU A 617 -35.11 -20.09 71.65
CA GLU A 617 -34.67 -20.05 70.25
C GLU A 617 -33.31 -20.72 70.03
N ASP A 618 -33.20 -21.38 68.88
CA ASP A 618 -31.93 -21.76 68.27
C ASP A 618 -31.94 -21.20 66.84
N ILE A 619 -31.24 -20.08 66.64
CA ILE A 619 -31.12 -19.45 65.32
C ILE A 619 -29.81 -19.92 64.71
N PRO A 620 -29.84 -20.85 63.72
CA PRO A 620 -28.62 -21.36 63.11
C PRO A 620 -27.86 -20.22 62.43
N ALA A 621 -26.52 -20.29 62.44
CA ALA A 621 -25.65 -19.37 61.73
C ALA A 621 -25.94 -19.39 60.21
N PHE A 622 -25.41 -18.39 59.49
CA PHE A 622 -25.47 -18.40 58.02
C PHE A 622 -24.86 -19.72 57.49
N PRO A 623 -25.47 -20.37 56.48
CA PRO A 623 -25.01 -21.67 56.02
C PRO A 623 -23.58 -21.61 55.49
N SER A 624 -22.67 -22.29 56.20
CA SER A 624 -21.26 -22.39 55.82
C SER A 624 -21.03 -22.97 54.43
N SER A 625 -21.96 -23.79 53.92
CA SER A 625 -21.90 -24.31 52.55
C SER A 625 -22.09 -23.22 51.48
N ILE A 626 -22.88 -22.18 51.76
CA ILE A 626 -23.09 -21.05 50.85
C ILE A 626 -21.89 -20.11 50.91
N GLU A 627 -21.44 -19.79 52.12
CA GLU A 627 -20.23 -18.98 52.34
C GLU A 627 -19.00 -19.61 51.68
N MET A 628 -18.74 -20.89 51.93
CA MET A 628 -17.63 -21.63 51.30
C MET A 628 -17.74 -21.65 49.77
N TYR A 629 -18.94 -21.79 49.21
CA TYR A 629 -19.12 -21.77 47.77
C TYR A 629 -18.78 -20.40 47.16
N PHE A 630 -19.31 -19.31 47.71
CA PHE A 630 -19.06 -17.98 47.16
C PHE A 630 -17.64 -17.47 47.47
N GLU A 631 -17.22 -17.48 48.73
CA GLU A 631 -15.93 -16.93 49.14
C GLU A 631 -14.75 -17.76 48.65
N GLU A 632 -14.78 -19.08 48.86
CA GLU A 632 -13.62 -19.94 48.55
C GLU A 632 -13.64 -20.49 47.12
N ALA A 633 -14.80 -20.91 46.60
CA ALA A 633 -14.85 -21.56 45.30
C ALA A 633 -15.04 -20.58 44.12
N VAL A 634 -15.77 -19.49 44.31
CA VAL A 634 -16.04 -18.51 43.24
C VAL A 634 -15.07 -17.33 43.35
N PHE A 635 -15.12 -16.56 44.44
CA PHE A 635 -14.37 -15.32 44.58
C PHE A 635 -12.87 -15.55 44.62
N ALA A 636 -12.37 -16.39 45.52
CA ALA A 636 -10.95 -16.68 45.60
C ALA A 636 -10.40 -17.31 44.30
N HIS A 637 -11.20 -18.12 43.61
CA HIS A 637 -10.81 -18.68 42.31
C HIS A 637 -10.63 -17.59 41.25
N TYR A 638 -11.65 -16.76 41.03
CA TYR A 638 -11.58 -15.71 40.00
C TYR A 638 -10.56 -14.61 40.35
N GLU A 639 -10.42 -14.23 41.62
CA GLU A 639 -9.36 -13.30 42.03
C GLU A 639 -7.98 -13.84 41.70
N LYS A 640 -7.74 -15.13 41.99
CA LYS A 640 -6.48 -15.81 41.67
C LYS A 640 -6.25 -15.92 40.17
N GLU A 641 -7.26 -16.23 39.37
CA GLU A 641 -7.10 -16.33 37.91
C GLU A 641 -6.87 -14.95 37.27
N ILE A 642 -7.55 -13.91 37.76
CA ILE A 642 -7.30 -12.52 37.34
C ILE A 642 -5.87 -12.11 37.70
N GLU A 643 -5.40 -12.41 38.91
CA GLU A 643 -4.04 -12.09 39.37
C GLU A 643 -2.98 -12.80 38.52
N LYS A 644 -3.12 -14.12 38.29
CA LYS A 644 -2.21 -14.87 37.41
C LYS A 644 -2.17 -14.31 35.99
N THR A 645 -3.33 -13.93 35.46
CA THR A 645 -3.43 -13.36 34.11
C THR A 645 -2.70 -12.02 34.06
N TRP A 646 -2.91 -11.17 35.07
CA TRP A 646 -2.20 -9.90 35.23
C TRP A 646 -0.69 -10.09 35.32
N GLU A 647 -0.22 -11.03 36.15
CA GLU A 647 1.20 -11.36 36.29
C GLU A 647 1.82 -11.83 34.97
N LEU A 648 1.10 -12.67 34.21
CA LEU A 648 1.56 -13.12 32.89
C LEU A 648 1.69 -11.95 31.90
N ILE A 649 0.71 -11.04 31.88
CA ILE A 649 0.72 -9.85 31.02
C ILE A 649 1.88 -8.92 31.38
N GLU A 650 2.10 -8.64 32.66
CA GLU A 650 3.24 -7.84 33.11
C GLU A 650 4.57 -8.52 32.83
N ALA A 651 4.64 -9.85 32.94
CA ALA A 651 5.84 -10.61 32.59
C ALA A 651 6.19 -10.51 31.10
N ILE A 652 5.20 -10.44 30.19
CA ILE A 652 5.45 -10.20 28.76
C ILE A 652 6.14 -8.85 28.55
N LYS A 653 5.59 -7.77 29.11
CA LYS A 653 6.16 -6.43 29.03
C LYS A 653 7.58 -6.39 29.58
N LEU A 654 7.77 -6.90 30.80
CA LEU A 654 9.09 -6.91 31.47
C LEU A 654 10.12 -7.69 30.66
N SER A 655 9.74 -8.83 30.08
CA SER A 655 10.66 -9.61 29.25
C SER A 655 11.10 -8.88 28.00
N ILE A 656 10.20 -8.14 27.34
CA ILE A 656 10.53 -7.32 26.17
C ILE A 656 11.43 -6.15 26.58
N GLU A 657 11.05 -5.43 27.64
CA GLU A 657 11.86 -4.33 28.17
C GLU A 657 13.26 -4.80 28.56
N VAL A 658 13.40 -5.95 29.22
CA VAL A 658 14.72 -6.50 29.59
C VAL A 658 15.52 -6.92 28.35
N PHE A 659 14.89 -7.54 27.36
CA PHE A 659 15.56 -8.02 26.16
C PHE A 659 16.20 -6.89 25.34
N PHE A 660 15.54 -5.73 25.31
CA PHE A 660 16.01 -4.52 24.65
C PHE A 660 16.58 -3.48 25.65
N ASP A 661 17.18 -3.92 26.76
CA ASP A 661 17.92 -3.08 27.71
C ASP A 661 17.15 -1.86 28.27
N LYS A 662 15.83 -1.99 28.40
CA LYS A 662 14.88 -0.93 28.76
C LYS A 662 15.01 0.30 27.88
N GLU A 663 15.15 0.08 26.58
CA GLU A 663 15.08 1.14 25.60
C GLU A 663 13.86 2.03 25.87
N LYS A 664 14.13 3.33 26.05
CA LYS A 664 13.15 4.29 26.56
C LYS A 664 11.93 4.39 25.65
N GLU A 665 12.07 4.08 24.37
CA GLU A 665 10.97 4.06 23.40
C GLU A 665 10.08 2.83 23.57
N ILE A 666 10.69 1.66 23.69
CA ILE A 666 9.99 0.38 23.88
C ILE A 666 9.14 0.41 25.15
N SER A 667 9.70 0.87 26.27
CA SER A 667 8.97 0.90 27.54
C SER A 667 7.71 1.77 27.46
N LYS A 668 7.75 2.87 26.67
CA LYS A 668 6.59 3.74 26.52
C LYS A 668 5.44 3.07 25.79
N LEU A 669 5.71 2.18 24.82
CA LEU A 669 4.67 1.51 24.01
C LEU A 669 3.61 0.80 24.86
N PHE A 670 4.03 0.24 26.00
CA PHE A 670 3.15 -0.46 26.93
C PHE A 670 2.38 0.47 27.87
N THR A 671 2.79 1.73 28.02
CA THR A 671 2.22 2.67 29.00
C THR A 671 1.18 3.63 28.43
N VAL A 672 1.05 3.68 27.11
CA VAL A 672 0.14 4.58 26.41
C VAL A 672 -1.26 3.98 26.34
N SER A 673 -2.32 4.78 26.54
CA SER A 673 -3.70 4.39 26.26
C SER A 673 -4.05 4.62 24.77
N TYR A 674 -4.71 3.67 24.12
CA TYR A 674 -5.26 3.82 22.75
C TYR A 674 -6.51 4.70 22.69
#